data_AF-A0A948GET9-F1
#
_entry.id   AF-A0A948GET9-F1
#
_cell.length_a   1.000
_cell.length_b   1.000
_cell.length_c   1.000
_cell.angle_alpha   90.00
_cell.angle_beta   90.00
_cell.angle_gamma   90.00
#
_symmetry.space_group_name_H-M   'P 1'
#
loop_
_entity.id
_entity.type
_entity.pdbx_description
1 polymer ?
#
loop_
_entity_poly.entity_id
_entity_poly.type
_entity_poly.pdbx_seq_one_letter_code
_entity_poly.pdbx_strand_id
1 'polypeptide(L)'
;MKRYFLLILMVFLLMSPGVSAAEKYESISLINNTDWVTYFDDLLGDPYDSHGCLHFTPSDIYLLVKTIPNGIPLRIKNYYLKKNDPPFPVQKVPYFSSLIKAPEDVNKHAAAFKARKTEIVVYPSLNRLFIMIDDAPYAQVKAKAGPPYDFLMAFAVIQGRPIEWDAMLSTPTDPGDYTILRSTDHYISSTYYNNTIVPFGAWIMQKQGVWSYQKGDKWYKLPQHIIYDINFPADQREYNYYDISQDASGKVVAARFAGHDFGKYVLLWTKDGKNHYPEMGYAAGELLYEQIVLIKDLVHITTLPGPDDFDYCVSKNENFRFYKDLYEFVESKGKTSSSKVAPQLLSYYKLYNGISLTVKDQELIDPRVEKSFKEYKENRLPRNQLARQQALGLYYYLQLNDTLIRKYAHWYEKVKKDWQLWKFLREKSRQDFEEMGILSVENRQNVMEEWLSNRLEFKIAELPLQAKYLTDLSFSTFFKPDEKAFLFNQRERDIMYKLIKEAGTEEAKGINFYSVKALNDYNFGLLLNEILGDLYKSHGCMHLSPRNIQFLFELLPVGTKLVVHDYSAKADQKTIDTVPYLAHLVNFKDDLDKLKGTFVTGEVEVAVYPLSGYWIINIKDKPFAKVEVKGGPQAKMYLVQGRDKDGKPIFEEHLAYPTSTGNFKVFRKVKDYVSNIYHDQTVVPMGGEIKKEDGAWVYQNKKGEWVKIPKVLQGDLSHPPEEREYTYYDPVSNASGEVESVRWGSHPFGTYSIQTTKDDRTPFPELIHSSGDLMMEERQLINDLIKVLSAPHDELDACINYSQNFELYKTCYDFVKDPYREDLIQVKERASYKLYFGLSLTSLEVQSLPEDVIIADKIIRKQKLSEDEIRTLINEGIAYRRSGNLKINMEKVLGLQFDTYQYVVTIQKYAHHYETLQKHWKELTDLRRALLKDFNNFVIKDPLLLHNFTRELMLERTRLEKLNQQKALEILREML
;
A
#
# COMPACT_ATOMS: atom_id res chain seq x y z
N MET A 1 16.18 -20.12 -53.39
CA MET A 1 15.24 -20.77 -52.45
C MET A 1 15.80 -20.98 -51.03
N LYS A 2 17.01 -21.52 -50.83
CA LYS A 2 17.56 -21.77 -49.46
C LYS A 2 17.74 -20.52 -48.57
N ARG A 3 17.98 -19.32 -49.13
CA ARG A 3 18.12 -18.08 -48.33
C ARG A 3 16.80 -17.48 -47.83
N TYR A 4 15.68 -17.71 -48.52
CA TYR A 4 14.36 -17.26 -48.07
C TYR A 4 13.76 -18.17 -47.00
N PHE A 5 14.11 -19.47 -47.02
CA PHE A 5 13.67 -20.41 -45.99
C PHE A 5 14.32 -20.10 -44.62
N LEU A 6 15.60 -19.69 -44.59
CA LEU A 6 16.27 -19.27 -43.35
C LEU A 6 15.71 -17.95 -42.81
N LEU A 7 15.35 -16.99 -43.68
CA LEU A 7 14.77 -15.72 -43.25
C LEU A 7 13.35 -15.91 -42.69
N ILE A 8 12.54 -16.80 -43.27
CA ILE A 8 11.20 -17.13 -42.77
C ILE A 8 11.29 -17.91 -41.45
N LEU A 9 12.27 -18.80 -41.28
CA LEU A 9 12.49 -19.50 -40.00
C LEU A 9 12.94 -18.53 -38.89
N MET A 10 13.77 -17.54 -39.24
CA MET A 10 14.26 -16.53 -38.30
C MET A 10 13.19 -15.49 -37.94
N VAL A 11 12.26 -15.18 -38.87
CA VAL A 11 11.08 -14.35 -38.61
C VAL A 11 10.03 -15.10 -37.78
N PHE A 12 9.88 -16.43 -37.93
CA PHE A 12 9.05 -17.24 -37.03
C PHE A 12 9.66 -17.40 -35.62
N LEU A 13 10.99 -17.40 -35.50
CA LEU A 13 11.69 -17.37 -34.20
C LEU A 13 11.68 -16.00 -33.52
N LEU A 14 11.43 -14.91 -34.27
CA LEU A 14 11.40 -13.53 -33.75
C LEU A 14 9.98 -12.97 -33.55
N MET A 15 8.94 -13.71 -33.91
CA MET A 15 7.52 -13.32 -33.71
C MET A 15 6.79 -14.19 -32.67
N SER A 16 7.48 -14.57 -31.59
CA SER A 16 6.82 -15.07 -30.39
C SER A 16 7.24 -14.29 -29.13
N PRO A 17 6.75 -13.06 -28.92
CA PRO A 17 6.64 -12.49 -27.59
C PRO A 17 5.16 -12.52 -27.17
N GLY A 18 4.77 -13.47 -26.33
CA GLY A 18 3.39 -13.45 -25.80
C GLY A 18 2.97 -14.59 -24.87
N VAL A 19 3.61 -15.77 -24.93
CA VAL A 19 3.24 -16.89 -24.05
C VAL A 19 4.50 -17.66 -23.64
N SER A 20 5.18 -17.23 -22.58
CA SER A 20 6.09 -18.05 -21.73
C SER A 20 6.78 -17.17 -20.68
N ALA A 21 6.00 -16.49 -19.84
CA ALA A 21 6.52 -16.01 -18.54
C ALA A 21 6.08 -16.94 -17.39
N ALA A 22 5.09 -17.81 -17.63
CA ALA A 22 4.60 -18.80 -16.67
C ALA A 22 5.48 -20.08 -16.60
N GLU A 23 6.40 -20.30 -17.53
CA GLU A 23 7.24 -21.52 -17.58
C GLU A 23 8.48 -21.47 -16.64
N LYS A 24 8.61 -20.45 -15.80
CA LYS A 24 9.74 -20.37 -14.85
C LYS A 24 9.53 -21.23 -13.58
N TYR A 25 8.28 -21.50 -13.19
CA TYR A 25 7.95 -22.10 -11.90
C TYR A 25 7.22 -23.44 -12.07
N GLU A 26 7.76 -24.50 -11.45
CA GLU A 26 7.29 -25.88 -11.67
C GLU A 26 5.89 -26.15 -11.11
N SER A 27 5.52 -25.53 -10.00
CA SER A 27 4.17 -25.63 -9.40
C SER A 27 3.11 -24.98 -10.29
N ILE A 28 3.39 -23.80 -10.86
CA ILE A 28 2.49 -23.13 -11.81
C ILE A 28 2.34 -23.99 -13.07
N SER A 29 3.45 -24.53 -13.60
CA SER A 29 3.42 -25.44 -14.74
C SER A 29 2.58 -26.69 -14.45
N LEU A 30 2.78 -27.33 -13.30
CA LEU A 30 1.99 -28.49 -12.88
C LEU A 30 0.50 -28.15 -12.76
N ILE A 31 0.16 -27.03 -12.15
CA ILE A 31 -1.23 -26.58 -11.99
C ILE A 31 -1.87 -26.34 -13.36
N ASN A 32 -1.18 -25.68 -14.28
CA ASN A 32 -1.72 -25.38 -15.61
C ASN A 32 -1.86 -26.63 -16.49
N ASN A 33 -0.98 -27.62 -16.31
CA ASN A 33 -1.00 -28.87 -17.10
C ASN A 33 -1.92 -29.96 -16.52
N THR A 34 -2.43 -29.79 -15.31
CA THR A 34 -3.35 -30.73 -14.67
C THR A 34 -4.81 -30.37 -15.00
N ASP A 35 -5.62 -31.37 -15.34
CA ASP A 35 -7.07 -31.21 -15.53
C ASP A 35 -7.79 -31.18 -14.18
N TRP A 36 -7.68 -30.04 -13.51
CA TRP A 36 -8.32 -29.82 -12.21
C TRP A 36 -9.83 -29.86 -12.27
N VAL A 37 -10.43 -29.49 -13.41
CA VAL A 37 -11.89 -29.49 -13.55
C VAL A 37 -12.41 -30.92 -13.46
N THR A 38 -11.89 -31.84 -14.28
CA THR A 38 -12.29 -33.25 -14.22
C THR A 38 -11.99 -33.84 -12.84
N TYR A 39 -10.86 -33.47 -12.24
CA TYR A 39 -10.47 -33.94 -10.90
C TYR A 39 -11.46 -33.50 -9.81
N PHE A 40 -11.87 -32.23 -9.80
CA PHE A 40 -12.82 -31.70 -8.82
C PHE A 40 -14.27 -32.14 -9.10
N ASP A 41 -14.67 -32.32 -10.37
CA ASP A 41 -15.98 -32.87 -10.72
C ASP A 41 -16.14 -34.35 -10.32
N ASP A 42 -15.04 -35.10 -10.25
CA ASP A 42 -14.99 -36.45 -9.68
C ASP A 42 -15.13 -36.41 -8.15
N LEU A 43 -14.36 -35.55 -7.48
CA LEU A 43 -14.43 -35.36 -6.03
C LEU A 43 -15.81 -34.91 -5.55
N LEU A 44 -16.37 -33.86 -6.16
CA LEU A 44 -17.66 -33.30 -5.76
C LEU A 44 -18.82 -34.28 -5.96
N GLY A 45 -18.67 -35.25 -6.85
CA GLY A 45 -19.68 -36.27 -7.13
C GLY A 45 -20.87 -35.72 -7.94
N ASP A 46 -22.05 -36.29 -7.73
CA ASP A 46 -23.27 -35.84 -8.41
C ASP A 46 -23.87 -34.60 -7.72
N PRO A 47 -24.50 -33.67 -8.46
CA PRO A 47 -25.20 -32.54 -7.88
C PRO A 47 -26.31 -32.98 -6.93
N TYR A 48 -26.58 -32.17 -5.90
CA TYR A 48 -27.69 -32.38 -4.96
C TYR A 48 -29.04 -32.56 -5.64
N ASP A 49 -29.99 -33.16 -4.93
CA ASP A 49 -31.35 -33.38 -5.43
C ASP A 49 -31.99 -32.07 -5.90
N SER A 50 -32.72 -32.16 -7.01
CA SER A 50 -33.35 -31.02 -7.67
C SER A 50 -34.86 -30.98 -7.38
N HIS A 51 -35.39 -29.79 -7.13
CA HIS A 51 -36.83 -29.51 -6.99
C HIS A 51 -37.56 -29.32 -8.33
N GLY A 52 -36.99 -29.83 -9.43
CA GLY A 52 -37.56 -29.72 -10.79
C GLY A 52 -36.70 -28.89 -11.75
N CYS A 53 -35.70 -28.17 -11.25
CA CYS A 53 -34.69 -27.47 -12.06
C CYS A 53 -33.62 -28.43 -12.60
N LEU A 54 -32.67 -27.93 -13.40
CA LEU A 54 -31.47 -28.71 -13.76
C LEU A 54 -30.28 -28.30 -12.90
N HIS A 55 -29.73 -29.25 -12.14
CA HIS A 55 -28.52 -29.03 -11.36
C HIS A 55 -27.28 -29.51 -12.11
N PHE A 56 -26.21 -28.72 -12.06
CA PHE A 56 -24.94 -28.98 -12.73
C PHE A 56 -23.79 -28.96 -11.73
N THR A 57 -22.63 -29.47 -12.14
CA THR A 57 -21.37 -29.14 -11.44
C THR A 57 -21.00 -27.68 -11.69
N PRO A 58 -20.22 -27.04 -10.80
CA PRO A 58 -19.79 -25.65 -10.99
C PRO A 58 -19.10 -25.36 -12.33
N SER A 59 -18.28 -26.29 -12.81
CA SER A 59 -17.56 -26.20 -14.09
C SER A 59 -18.49 -26.31 -15.30
N ASP A 60 -19.43 -27.27 -15.28
CA ASP A 60 -20.37 -27.51 -16.38
C ASP A 60 -21.29 -26.29 -16.55
N ILE A 61 -21.83 -25.73 -15.47
CA ILE A 61 -22.68 -24.53 -15.58
C ILE A 61 -21.88 -23.30 -16.01
N TYR A 62 -20.63 -23.15 -15.56
CA TYR A 62 -19.74 -22.09 -16.05
C TYR A 62 -19.58 -22.17 -17.57
N LEU A 63 -19.26 -23.35 -18.10
CA LEU A 63 -19.10 -23.55 -19.54
C LEU A 63 -20.39 -23.26 -20.31
N LEU A 64 -21.53 -23.75 -19.83
CA LEU A 64 -22.82 -23.49 -20.47
C LEU A 64 -23.12 -21.97 -20.50
N VAL A 65 -22.96 -21.28 -19.37
CA VAL A 65 -23.20 -19.82 -19.27
C VAL A 65 -22.26 -19.01 -20.17
N LYS A 66 -21.00 -19.46 -20.36
CA LYS A 66 -20.01 -18.76 -21.17
C LYS A 66 -20.09 -19.07 -22.67
N THR A 67 -20.68 -20.19 -23.07
CA THR A 67 -20.61 -20.65 -24.48
C THR A 67 -21.96 -20.74 -25.19
N ILE A 68 -23.05 -20.99 -24.46
CA ILE A 68 -24.37 -21.20 -25.07
C ILE A 68 -25.00 -19.84 -25.46
N PRO A 69 -25.40 -19.65 -26.73
CA PRO A 69 -26.04 -18.40 -27.16
C PRO A 69 -27.48 -18.29 -26.65
N ASN A 70 -27.92 -17.06 -26.38
CA ASN A 70 -29.33 -16.77 -26.15
C ASN A 70 -30.14 -17.04 -27.43
N GLY A 71 -31.37 -17.52 -27.28
CA GLY A 71 -32.30 -17.78 -28.37
C GLY A 71 -32.18 -19.16 -29.02
N ILE A 72 -31.23 -20.02 -28.60
CA ILE A 72 -31.14 -21.38 -29.15
C ILE A 72 -32.24 -22.31 -28.58
N PRO A 73 -32.65 -23.34 -29.33
CA PRO A 73 -33.59 -24.35 -28.83
C PRO A 73 -33.00 -25.19 -27.68
N LEU A 74 -33.84 -25.48 -26.69
CA LEU A 74 -33.60 -26.45 -25.63
C LEU A 74 -34.76 -27.46 -25.63
N ARG A 75 -34.45 -28.76 -25.67
CA ARG A 75 -35.46 -29.83 -25.62
C ARG A 75 -35.25 -30.72 -24.41
N ILE A 76 -36.25 -30.81 -23.54
CA ILE A 76 -36.25 -31.73 -22.40
C ILE A 76 -37.07 -32.97 -22.75
N LYS A 77 -36.43 -34.14 -22.69
CA LYS A 77 -37.04 -35.43 -22.99
C LYS A 77 -37.86 -35.97 -21.82
N ASN A 78 -38.77 -36.90 -22.10
CA ASN A 78 -39.50 -37.63 -21.06
C ASN A 78 -38.56 -38.52 -20.24
N TYR A 79 -38.90 -38.77 -18.97
CA TYR A 79 -38.16 -39.70 -18.10
C TYR A 79 -38.15 -41.13 -18.67
N TYR A 80 -39.27 -41.58 -19.24
CA TYR A 80 -39.37 -42.90 -19.88
C TYR A 80 -38.96 -42.80 -21.36
N LEU A 81 -37.75 -43.24 -21.67
CA LEU A 81 -37.19 -43.19 -23.01
C LEU A 81 -37.77 -44.29 -23.91
N LYS A 82 -37.94 -43.96 -25.19
CA LYS A 82 -38.30 -44.94 -26.22
C LYS A 82 -37.10 -45.84 -26.53
N LYS A 83 -37.38 -47.05 -27.03
CA LYS A 83 -36.32 -47.96 -27.52
C LYS A 83 -35.50 -47.24 -28.61
N ASN A 84 -34.18 -47.18 -28.41
CA ASN A 84 -33.20 -46.45 -29.27
C ASN A 84 -33.19 -44.91 -29.15
N ASP A 85 -33.67 -44.33 -28.04
CA ASP A 85 -33.47 -42.91 -27.69
C ASP A 85 -32.50 -42.84 -26.48
N PRO A 86 -31.38 -42.09 -26.54
CA PRO A 86 -30.89 -41.26 -27.65
C PRO A 86 -30.52 -42.06 -28.91
N PRO A 87 -30.66 -41.47 -30.12
CA PRO A 87 -30.35 -42.12 -31.39
C PRO A 87 -28.83 -42.27 -31.66
N PHE A 88 -28.00 -42.08 -30.63
CA PHE A 88 -26.54 -42.12 -30.70
C PHE A 88 -25.96 -42.79 -29.45
N PRO A 89 -24.74 -43.36 -29.55
CA PRO A 89 -24.08 -44.00 -28.42
C PRO A 89 -23.55 -42.94 -27.43
N VAL A 90 -24.26 -42.75 -26.31
CA VAL A 90 -23.94 -41.77 -25.25
C VAL A 90 -22.47 -41.82 -24.82
N GLN A 91 -21.90 -43.01 -24.69
CA GLN A 91 -20.52 -43.21 -24.21
C GLN A 91 -19.46 -42.68 -25.19
N LYS A 92 -19.81 -42.43 -26.46
CA LYS A 92 -18.88 -41.88 -27.46
C LYS A 92 -18.88 -40.35 -27.52
N VAL A 93 -19.83 -39.70 -26.85
CA VAL A 93 -19.89 -38.23 -26.82
C VAL A 93 -18.92 -37.73 -25.75
N PRO A 94 -17.96 -36.83 -26.05
CA PRO A 94 -17.03 -36.33 -25.04
C PRO A 94 -17.72 -35.42 -24.03
N TYR A 95 -17.23 -35.38 -22.79
CA TYR A 95 -17.67 -34.37 -21.82
C TYR A 95 -17.18 -32.99 -22.25
N PHE A 96 -18.00 -31.95 -22.04
CA PHE A 96 -17.66 -30.62 -22.53
C PHE A 96 -16.38 -30.07 -21.87
N SER A 97 -16.22 -30.27 -20.56
CA SER A 97 -15.00 -29.92 -19.81
C SER A 97 -13.73 -30.52 -20.42
N SER A 98 -13.79 -31.77 -20.92
CA SER A 98 -12.64 -32.44 -21.54
C SER A 98 -12.18 -31.83 -22.87
N LEU A 99 -13.00 -30.97 -23.48
CA LEU A 99 -12.66 -30.25 -24.71
C LEU A 99 -11.98 -28.89 -24.44
N ILE A 100 -11.91 -28.44 -23.18
CA ILE A 100 -11.44 -27.11 -22.79
C ILE A 100 -10.18 -27.23 -21.95
N LYS A 101 -9.08 -26.61 -22.39
CA LYS A 101 -7.84 -26.55 -21.62
C LYS A 101 -7.54 -25.15 -21.09
N ALA A 102 -7.92 -24.13 -21.86
CA ALA A 102 -7.61 -22.74 -21.57
C ALA A 102 -8.78 -21.81 -21.98
N PRO A 103 -8.74 -20.52 -21.60
CA PRO A 103 -9.81 -19.57 -21.93
C PRO A 103 -10.07 -19.42 -23.44
N GLU A 104 -9.05 -19.61 -24.26
CA GLU A 104 -9.13 -19.55 -25.72
C GLU A 104 -10.07 -20.62 -26.28
N ASP A 105 -10.10 -21.82 -25.68
CA ASP A 105 -11.00 -22.90 -26.08
C ASP A 105 -12.46 -22.52 -25.77
N VAL A 106 -12.73 -21.91 -24.62
CA VAL A 106 -14.07 -21.42 -24.26
C VAL A 106 -14.58 -20.45 -25.31
N ASN A 107 -13.73 -19.47 -25.70
CA ASN A 107 -14.06 -18.49 -26.73
C ASN A 107 -14.27 -19.13 -28.11
N LYS A 108 -13.43 -20.11 -28.47
CA LYS A 108 -13.55 -20.88 -29.71
C LYS A 108 -14.88 -21.63 -29.79
N HIS A 109 -15.29 -22.31 -28.72
CA HIS A 109 -16.55 -23.04 -28.71
C HIS A 109 -17.77 -22.11 -28.67
N ALA A 110 -17.71 -21.01 -27.92
CA ALA A 110 -18.75 -19.96 -27.95
C ALA A 110 -18.97 -19.42 -29.38
N ALA A 111 -17.89 -19.14 -30.10
CA ALA A 111 -17.96 -18.70 -31.49
C ALA A 111 -18.54 -19.77 -32.42
N ALA A 112 -18.14 -21.03 -32.25
CA ALA A 112 -18.66 -22.15 -33.03
C ALA A 112 -20.17 -22.36 -32.81
N PHE A 113 -20.63 -22.30 -31.56
CA PHE A 113 -22.05 -22.49 -31.22
C PHE A 113 -22.92 -21.34 -31.73
N LYS A 114 -22.38 -20.12 -31.80
CA LYS A 114 -23.05 -18.96 -32.38
C LYS A 114 -23.13 -19.02 -33.91
N ALA A 115 -22.11 -19.58 -34.56
CA ALA A 115 -22.00 -19.60 -36.03
C ALA A 115 -22.76 -20.75 -36.70
N ARG A 116 -23.05 -21.83 -35.95
CA ARG A 116 -23.66 -23.07 -36.48
C ARG A 116 -25.04 -23.30 -35.86
N LYS A 117 -25.82 -24.20 -36.46
CA LYS A 117 -27.12 -24.58 -35.90
C LYS A 117 -26.87 -25.36 -34.61
N THR A 118 -27.11 -24.72 -33.47
CA THR A 118 -26.89 -25.31 -32.14
C THR A 118 -28.21 -25.52 -31.42
N GLU A 119 -28.39 -26.68 -30.81
CA GLU A 119 -29.50 -26.97 -29.88
C GLU A 119 -28.99 -27.73 -28.65
N ILE A 120 -29.74 -27.63 -27.55
CA ILE A 120 -29.48 -28.39 -26.32
C ILE A 120 -30.56 -29.46 -26.16
N VAL A 121 -30.16 -30.69 -25.84
CA VAL A 121 -31.10 -31.78 -25.54
C VAL A 121 -30.81 -32.38 -24.17
N VAL A 122 -31.79 -32.31 -23.28
CA VAL A 122 -31.71 -32.84 -21.91
C VAL A 122 -32.44 -34.18 -21.83
N TYR A 123 -31.78 -35.17 -21.25
CA TYR A 123 -32.30 -36.51 -20.98
C TYR A 123 -32.37 -36.72 -19.46
N PRO A 124 -33.51 -36.42 -18.80
CA PRO A 124 -33.65 -36.50 -17.35
C PRO A 124 -33.28 -37.86 -16.77
N SER A 125 -33.72 -38.95 -17.40
CA SER A 125 -33.45 -40.32 -16.93
C SER A 125 -32.00 -40.77 -17.11
N LEU A 126 -31.22 -40.07 -17.93
CA LEU A 126 -29.78 -40.31 -18.07
C LEU A 126 -28.95 -39.36 -17.19
N ASN A 127 -29.56 -38.35 -16.58
CA ASN A 127 -28.89 -37.22 -15.95
C ASN A 127 -27.83 -36.58 -16.86
N ARG A 128 -28.20 -36.37 -18.13
CA ARG A 128 -27.29 -35.82 -19.16
C ARG A 128 -27.95 -34.72 -19.97
N LEU A 129 -27.15 -33.72 -20.31
CA LEU A 129 -27.46 -32.70 -21.31
C LEU A 129 -26.45 -32.84 -22.45
N PHE A 130 -26.95 -32.85 -23.68
CA PHE A 130 -26.15 -32.90 -24.90
C PHE A 130 -26.22 -31.57 -25.64
N ILE A 131 -25.07 -31.08 -26.07
CA ILE A 131 -24.93 -29.96 -27.00
C ILE A 131 -24.89 -30.57 -28.40
N MET A 132 -25.83 -30.19 -29.25
CA MET A 132 -25.94 -30.65 -30.62
C MET A 132 -25.50 -29.54 -31.56
N ILE A 133 -24.71 -29.87 -32.58
CA ILE A 133 -24.33 -28.94 -33.65
C ILE A 133 -24.65 -29.59 -34.99
N ASP A 134 -25.41 -28.88 -35.83
CA ASP A 134 -25.88 -29.36 -37.13
C ASP A 134 -26.49 -30.77 -37.02
N ASP A 135 -27.35 -30.95 -36.00
CA ASP A 135 -28.09 -32.19 -35.67
C ASP A 135 -27.21 -33.39 -35.25
N ALA A 136 -25.92 -33.20 -34.95
CA ALA A 136 -25.01 -34.22 -34.43
C ALA A 136 -24.58 -33.94 -32.98
N PRO A 137 -24.42 -34.98 -32.12
CA PRO A 137 -23.98 -34.79 -30.74
C PRO A 137 -22.52 -34.33 -30.70
N TYR A 138 -22.29 -33.14 -30.14
CA TYR A 138 -20.98 -32.52 -30.09
C TYR A 138 -20.28 -32.76 -28.75
N ALA A 139 -20.97 -32.48 -27.64
CA ALA A 139 -20.46 -32.66 -26.29
C ALA A 139 -21.60 -32.98 -25.30
N GLN A 140 -21.25 -33.52 -24.14
CA GLN A 140 -22.20 -33.78 -23.04
C GLN A 140 -21.75 -33.14 -21.72
N VAL A 141 -22.69 -32.87 -20.82
CA VAL A 141 -22.44 -32.44 -19.44
C VAL A 141 -23.32 -33.23 -18.47
N LYS A 142 -22.93 -33.28 -17.19
CA LYS A 142 -23.78 -33.88 -16.15
C LYS A 142 -24.92 -32.90 -15.86
N ALA A 143 -26.16 -33.37 -15.91
CA ALA A 143 -27.34 -32.55 -15.65
C ALA A 143 -28.35 -33.34 -14.81
N LYS A 144 -28.37 -33.08 -13.50
CA LYS A 144 -29.29 -33.73 -12.57
C LYS A 144 -30.65 -33.05 -12.68
N ALA A 145 -31.63 -33.77 -13.22
CA ALA A 145 -33.01 -33.31 -13.30
C ALA A 145 -33.76 -33.57 -11.98
N GLY A 146 -34.96 -33.02 -11.86
CA GLY A 146 -35.89 -33.35 -10.78
C GLY A 146 -36.19 -34.85 -10.70
N PRO A 147 -36.82 -35.33 -9.62
CA PRO A 147 -37.23 -36.73 -9.51
C PRO A 147 -38.33 -37.09 -10.52
N PRO A 148 -38.45 -38.36 -10.96
CA PRO A 148 -39.54 -38.79 -11.85
C PRO A 148 -40.95 -38.78 -11.19
N TYR A 149 -41.03 -38.49 -9.89
CA TYR A 149 -42.28 -38.45 -9.12
C TYR A 149 -42.22 -37.34 -8.08
N ASP A 150 -43.38 -36.79 -7.74
CA ASP A 150 -43.50 -35.75 -6.71
C ASP A 150 -43.25 -36.30 -5.30
N PHE A 151 -42.50 -35.57 -4.48
CA PHE A 151 -42.37 -35.85 -3.05
C PHE A 151 -42.09 -34.60 -2.21
N LEU A 152 -42.39 -34.66 -0.91
CA LEU A 152 -42.10 -33.58 0.04
C LEU A 152 -40.77 -33.88 0.73
N MET A 153 -39.73 -33.10 0.46
CA MET A 153 -38.42 -33.31 1.11
C MET A 153 -38.52 -33.04 2.62
N ALA A 154 -37.85 -33.86 3.43
CA ALA A 154 -37.71 -33.57 4.86
C ALA A 154 -36.37 -32.87 5.11
N PHE A 155 -36.37 -31.76 5.86
CA PHE A 155 -35.15 -31.04 6.24
C PHE A 155 -34.62 -31.45 7.60
N ALA A 156 -35.51 -31.72 8.57
CA ALA A 156 -35.13 -32.17 9.90
C ALA A 156 -36.06 -33.27 10.41
N VAL A 157 -35.46 -34.37 10.89
CA VAL A 157 -36.18 -35.50 11.49
C VAL A 157 -35.66 -35.74 12.91
N ILE A 158 -36.33 -35.10 13.87
CA ILE A 158 -36.05 -35.26 15.31
C ILE A 158 -37.10 -36.17 15.92
N GLN A 159 -36.63 -37.23 16.59
CA GLN A 159 -37.49 -38.20 17.26
C GLN A 159 -38.41 -37.51 18.27
N GLY A 160 -39.70 -37.83 18.23
CA GLY A 160 -40.71 -37.24 19.13
C GLY A 160 -41.16 -35.82 18.77
N ARG A 161 -40.56 -35.18 17.74
CA ARG A 161 -41.01 -33.89 17.21
C ARG A 161 -41.73 -34.05 15.86
N PRO A 162 -42.57 -33.08 15.46
CA PRO A 162 -43.05 -33.00 14.08
C PRO A 162 -41.88 -33.03 13.09
N ILE A 163 -42.08 -33.68 11.93
CA ILE A 163 -41.10 -33.60 10.83
C ILE A 163 -41.19 -32.21 10.23
N GLU A 164 -40.04 -31.60 9.99
CA GLU A 164 -39.93 -30.36 9.25
C GLU A 164 -39.80 -30.69 7.77
N TRP A 165 -40.84 -30.30 7.02
CA TRP A 165 -40.93 -30.53 5.59
C TRP A 165 -40.53 -29.28 4.82
N ASP A 166 -39.99 -29.48 3.63
CA ASP A 166 -39.84 -28.41 2.65
C ASP A 166 -41.20 -27.80 2.32
N ALA A 167 -41.22 -26.48 2.26
CA ALA A 167 -42.38 -25.70 1.85
C ALA A 167 -42.69 -25.90 0.36
N MET A 168 -41.72 -26.35 -0.44
CA MET A 168 -41.88 -26.65 -1.86
C MET A 168 -41.90 -28.16 -2.14
N LEU A 169 -42.76 -28.55 -3.06
CA LEU A 169 -42.83 -29.92 -3.56
C LEU A 169 -41.68 -30.15 -4.55
N SER A 170 -40.88 -31.19 -4.34
CA SER A 170 -39.92 -31.65 -5.36
C SER A 170 -40.70 -32.31 -6.49
N THR A 171 -40.58 -31.78 -7.71
CA THR A 171 -41.35 -32.22 -8.88
C THR A 171 -40.42 -32.64 -10.03
N PRO A 172 -40.93 -33.44 -11.00
CA PRO A 172 -40.20 -33.73 -12.23
C PRO A 172 -39.82 -32.47 -13.00
N THR A 173 -38.67 -32.49 -13.67
CA THR A 173 -38.36 -31.46 -14.67
C THR A 173 -39.30 -31.63 -15.86
N ASP A 174 -40.01 -30.57 -16.21
CA ASP A 174 -41.03 -30.57 -17.25
C ASP A 174 -40.46 -30.93 -18.63
N PRO A 175 -40.95 -32.01 -19.28
CA PRO A 175 -40.59 -32.30 -20.67
C PRO A 175 -41.19 -31.27 -21.63
N GLY A 176 -40.46 -30.92 -22.68
CA GLY A 176 -40.95 -29.98 -23.68
C GLY A 176 -39.87 -29.36 -24.54
N ASP A 177 -40.31 -28.53 -25.49
CA ASP A 177 -39.45 -27.65 -26.28
C ASP A 177 -39.46 -26.24 -25.67
N TYR A 178 -38.27 -25.70 -25.49
CA TYR A 178 -37.96 -24.44 -24.82
C TYR A 178 -36.95 -23.65 -25.66
N THR A 179 -36.72 -22.40 -25.26
CA THR A 179 -35.68 -21.54 -25.81
C THR A 179 -34.82 -21.00 -24.67
N ILE A 180 -33.49 -21.03 -24.85
CA ILE A 180 -32.55 -20.39 -23.91
C ILE A 180 -32.82 -18.89 -23.91
N LEU A 181 -33.21 -18.35 -22.76
CA LEU A 181 -33.56 -16.95 -22.60
C LEU A 181 -32.31 -16.09 -22.41
N ARG A 182 -31.54 -16.40 -21.37
CA ARG A 182 -30.31 -15.67 -21.00
C ARG A 182 -29.49 -16.47 -20.00
N SER A 183 -28.23 -16.08 -19.84
CA SER A 183 -27.37 -16.49 -18.73
C SER A 183 -27.04 -15.30 -17.81
N THR A 184 -26.70 -15.57 -16.55
CA THR A 184 -26.27 -14.56 -15.56
C THR A 184 -25.25 -15.13 -14.59
N ASP A 185 -24.36 -14.28 -14.08
CA ASP A 185 -23.39 -14.56 -13.00
C ASP A 185 -23.85 -14.03 -11.62
N HIS A 186 -25.06 -13.46 -11.57
CA HIS A 186 -25.78 -13.12 -10.35
C HIS A 186 -27.28 -13.13 -10.63
N TYR A 187 -27.97 -14.21 -10.26
CA TYR A 187 -29.42 -14.30 -10.39
C TYR A 187 -30.12 -13.80 -9.13
N ILE A 188 -30.93 -12.76 -9.27
CA ILE A 188 -31.76 -12.24 -8.18
C ILE A 188 -33.17 -12.78 -8.38
N SER A 189 -33.62 -13.62 -7.45
CA SER A 189 -34.97 -14.19 -7.46
C SER A 189 -35.95 -13.21 -6.82
N SER A 190 -37.15 -13.04 -7.37
CA SER A 190 -38.22 -12.31 -6.69
C SER A 190 -38.73 -13.06 -5.44
N THR A 191 -38.70 -14.40 -5.50
CA THR A 191 -39.21 -15.27 -4.42
C THR A 191 -38.19 -15.43 -3.29
N TYR A 192 -36.91 -15.54 -3.65
CA TYR A 192 -35.79 -15.68 -2.71
C TYR A 192 -34.94 -14.41 -2.66
N TYR A 193 -35.58 -13.24 -2.81
CA TYR A 193 -34.88 -11.96 -2.96
C TYR A 193 -33.90 -11.69 -1.83
N ASN A 194 -34.34 -11.95 -0.60
CA ASN A 194 -33.55 -11.72 0.61
C ASN A 194 -32.21 -12.50 0.61
N ASN A 195 -32.21 -13.74 0.09
CA ASN A 195 -31.03 -14.60 0.05
C ASN A 195 -30.18 -14.37 -1.22
N THR A 196 -30.83 -13.95 -2.31
CA THR A 196 -30.18 -13.82 -3.64
C THR A 196 -29.71 -12.41 -3.97
N ILE A 197 -30.07 -11.40 -3.17
CA ILE A 197 -29.60 -10.02 -3.36
C ILE A 197 -28.08 -9.89 -3.14
N VAL A 198 -27.50 -10.68 -2.24
CA VAL A 198 -26.06 -10.72 -1.96
C VAL A 198 -25.43 -11.76 -2.89
N PRO A 199 -24.51 -11.37 -3.80
CA PRO A 199 -23.87 -12.33 -4.70
C PRO A 199 -23.14 -13.45 -3.94
N PHE A 200 -23.13 -14.66 -4.50
CA PHE A 200 -22.30 -15.74 -3.98
C PHE A 200 -20.82 -15.30 -3.95
N GLY A 201 -20.17 -15.54 -2.82
CA GLY A 201 -18.79 -15.14 -2.57
C GLY A 201 -18.58 -13.63 -2.40
N ALA A 202 -19.63 -12.82 -2.22
CA ALA A 202 -19.45 -11.41 -1.90
C ALA A 202 -18.79 -11.23 -0.53
N TRP A 203 -17.85 -10.30 -0.40
CA TRP A 203 -17.38 -9.84 0.91
C TRP A 203 -18.52 -9.16 1.65
N ILE A 204 -18.75 -9.57 2.89
CA ILE A 204 -19.58 -8.88 3.87
C ILE A 204 -18.67 -8.38 4.98
N MET A 205 -18.82 -7.11 5.38
CA MET A 205 -17.90 -6.47 6.32
C MET A 205 -18.62 -5.42 7.16
N GLN A 206 -18.25 -5.33 8.44
CA GLN A 206 -18.68 -4.25 9.31
C GLN A 206 -17.71 -3.07 9.21
N LYS A 207 -18.17 -1.92 8.70
CA LYS A 207 -17.40 -0.67 8.65
C LYS A 207 -18.16 0.40 9.42
N GLN A 208 -17.50 1.06 10.38
CA GLN A 208 -18.10 2.12 11.21
C GLN A 208 -19.45 1.72 11.83
N GLY A 209 -19.56 0.46 12.30
CA GLY A 209 -20.78 -0.08 12.90
C GLY A 209 -21.84 -0.60 11.91
N VAL A 210 -21.71 -0.36 10.61
CA VAL A 210 -22.67 -0.78 9.58
C VAL A 210 -22.16 -2.00 8.80
N TRP A 211 -22.98 -3.05 8.74
CA TRP A 211 -22.73 -4.21 7.89
C TRP A 211 -23.06 -3.91 6.44
N SER A 212 -22.09 -4.14 5.55
CA SER A 212 -22.22 -3.92 4.12
C SER A 212 -21.68 -5.12 3.34
N TYR A 213 -22.19 -5.35 2.13
CA TYR A 213 -21.64 -6.31 1.17
C TYR A 213 -21.08 -5.63 -0.07
N GLN A 214 -20.07 -6.25 -0.68
CA GLN A 214 -19.43 -5.76 -1.90
C GLN A 214 -20.09 -6.36 -3.14
N LYS A 215 -20.43 -5.51 -4.12
CA LYS A 215 -20.83 -5.92 -5.47
C LYS A 215 -20.11 -5.03 -6.49
N GLY A 216 -19.15 -5.63 -7.22
CA GLY A 216 -18.18 -4.86 -8.00
C GLY A 216 -17.35 -3.93 -7.10
N ASP A 217 -17.17 -2.69 -7.51
CA ASP A 217 -16.42 -1.68 -6.73
C ASP A 217 -17.29 -0.94 -5.70
N LYS A 218 -18.55 -1.32 -5.54
CA LYS A 218 -19.52 -0.64 -4.67
C LYS A 218 -19.89 -1.47 -3.46
N TRP A 219 -20.13 -0.79 -2.34
CA TRP A 219 -20.61 -1.38 -1.09
C TRP A 219 -22.08 -1.03 -0.89
N TYR A 220 -22.85 -2.05 -0.49
CA TYR A 220 -24.30 -1.96 -0.29
C TYR A 220 -24.65 -2.43 1.11
N LYS A 221 -25.72 -1.89 1.70
CA LYS A 221 -26.17 -2.30 3.04
C LYS A 221 -26.53 -3.80 3.05
N LEU A 222 -26.03 -4.53 4.03
CA LEU A 222 -26.33 -5.96 4.19
C LEU A 222 -27.79 -6.16 4.66
N PRO A 223 -28.53 -7.15 4.12
CA PRO A 223 -29.85 -7.50 4.61
C PRO A 223 -29.85 -7.90 6.09
N GLN A 224 -30.90 -7.51 6.81
CA GLN A 224 -30.95 -7.64 8.27
C GLN A 224 -30.92 -9.10 8.76
N HIS A 225 -31.51 -10.05 8.02
CA HIS A 225 -31.51 -11.46 8.38
C HIS A 225 -30.10 -12.07 8.31
N ILE A 226 -29.28 -11.71 7.31
CA ILE A 226 -27.87 -12.12 7.21
C ILE A 226 -27.05 -11.50 8.35
N ILE A 227 -27.34 -10.25 8.73
CA ILE A 227 -26.71 -9.61 9.90
C ILE A 227 -27.03 -10.40 11.17
N TYR A 228 -28.28 -10.82 11.38
CA TYR A 228 -28.62 -11.64 12.55
C TYR A 228 -27.89 -12.97 12.52
N ASP A 229 -27.90 -13.64 11.37
CA ASP A 229 -27.33 -14.97 11.22
C ASP A 229 -25.81 -15.01 11.42
N ILE A 230 -25.04 -14.09 10.80
CA ILE A 230 -23.57 -14.07 10.95
C ILE A 230 -23.09 -13.82 12.39
N ASN A 231 -23.96 -13.25 13.23
CA ASN A 231 -23.69 -13.03 14.65
C ASN A 231 -24.04 -14.24 15.54
N PHE A 232 -24.68 -15.29 15.02
CA PHE A 232 -24.84 -16.54 15.77
C PHE A 232 -23.52 -17.33 15.85
N PRO A 233 -23.38 -18.17 16.89
CA PRO A 233 -22.35 -19.23 16.94
C PRO A 233 -22.35 -20.06 15.66
N ALA A 234 -21.18 -20.54 15.22
CA ALA A 234 -21.04 -21.20 13.92
C ALA A 234 -21.94 -22.44 13.74
N ASP A 235 -22.23 -23.16 14.82
CA ASP A 235 -23.12 -24.33 14.87
C ASP A 235 -24.62 -23.98 14.86
N GLN A 236 -24.97 -22.69 14.93
CA GLN A 236 -26.34 -22.18 14.96
C GLN A 236 -26.70 -21.33 13.73
N ARG A 237 -25.77 -21.17 12.79
CA ARG A 237 -25.99 -20.39 11.57
C ARG A 237 -26.84 -21.16 10.57
N GLU A 238 -27.77 -20.47 9.93
CA GLU A 238 -28.59 -20.97 8.83
C GLU A 238 -27.84 -20.86 7.50
N TYR A 239 -27.00 -19.82 7.31
CA TYR A 239 -26.27 -19.61 6.07
C TYR A 239 -24.80 -20.06 6.16
N ASN A 240 -24.25 -20.43 5.01
CA ASN A 240 -22.83 -20.75 4.88
C ASN A 240 -21.99 -19.48 4.68
N TYR A 241 -20.84 -19.44 5.35
CA TYR A 241 -19.83 -18.38 5.23
C TYR A 241 -18.43 -18.99 5.22
N TYR A 242 -17.50 -18.32 4.54
CA TYR A 242 -16.08 -18.68 4.56
C TYR A 242 -15.22 -17.42 4.68
N ASP A 243 -13.91 -17.57 4.88
CA ASP A 243 -12.96 -16.47 5.10
C ASP A 243 -13.39 -15.51 6.21
N ILE A 244 -13.81 -16.10 7.32
CA ILE A 244 -14.34 -15.38 8.48
C ILE A 244 -13.18 -14.70 9.21
N SER A 245 -13.23 -13.38 9.26
CA SER A 245 -12.31 -12.55 10.06
C SER A 245 -12.98 -12.17 11.37
N GLN A 246 -12.24 -12.29 12.47
CA GLN A 246 -12.68 -11.94 13.81
C GLN A 246 -11.82 -10.82 14.40
N ASP A 247 -12.41 -9.96 15.23
CA ASP A 247 -11.65 -8.99 16.02
C ASP A 247 -11.00 -9.65 17.25
N ALA A 248 -10.25 -8.87 18.03
CA ALA A 248 -9.57 -9.33 19.23
C ALA A 248 -10.52 -9.88 20.33
N SER A 249 -11.83 -9.59 20.24
CA SER A 249 -12.85 -10.12 21.15
C SER A 249 -13.49 -11.43 20.64
N GLY A 250 -13.07 -11.93 19.48
CA GLY A 250 -13.62 -13.11 18.83
C GLY A 250 -14.90 -12.83 18.03
N LYS A 251 -15.31 -11.57 17.88
CA LYS A 251 -16.52 -11.21 17.13
C LYS A 251 -16.22 -11.14 15.65
N VAL A 252 -17.12 -11.66 14.81
CA VAL A 252 -16.99 -11.62 13.35
C VAL A 252 -17.08 -10.17 12.85
N VAL A 253 -16.08 -9.74 12.07
CA VAL A 253 -16.01 -8.40 11.45
C VAL A 253 -16.05 -8.43 9.93
N ALA A 254 -15.70 -9.56 9.32
CA ALA A 254 -15.84 -9.78 7.88
C ALA A 254 -16.01 -11.27 7.57
N ALA A 255 -16.65 -11.59 6.44
CA ALA A 255 -16.74 -12.93 5.89
C ALA A 255 -17.08 -12.87 4.40
N ARG A 256 -17.00 -14.01 3.71
CA ARG A 256 -17.56 -14.21 2.38
C ARG A 256 -18.90 -14.93 2.49
N PHE A 257 -19.92 -14.40 1.83
CA PHE A 257 -21.27 -14.98 1.84
C PHE A 257 -21.37 -16.17 0.89
N ALA A 258 -21.76 -17.35 1.37
CA ALA A 258 -22.01 -18.54 0.56
C ALA A 258 -23.44 -19.07 0.67
N GLY A 259 -24.34 -18.36 1.37
CA GLY A 259 -25.75 -18.71 1.53
C GLY A 259 -26.64 -18.40 0.32
N HIS A 260 -26.07 -18.20 -0.87
CA HIS A 260 -26.85 -17.92 -2.08
C HIS A 260 -27.31 -19.23 -2.74
N ASP A 261 -28.60 -19.54 -2.66
CA ASP A 261 -29.21 -20.82 -3.06
C ASP A 261 -28.81 -21.29 -4.48
N PHE A 262 -28.76 -20.37 -5.45
CA PHE A 262 -28.49 -20.67 -6.86
C PHE A 262 -27.00 -20.58 -7.25
N GLY A 263 -26.09 -20.46 -6.27
CA GLY A 263 -24.65 -20.33 -6.53
C GLY A 263 -24.28 -19.08 -7.36
N LYS A 264 -23.24 -19.22 -8.19
CA LYS A 264 -22.69 -18.10 -9.00
C LYS A 264 -23.30 -18.00 -10.39
N TYR A 265 -23.45 -19.11 -11.12
CA TYR A 265 -23.84 -19.10 -12.52
C TYR A 265 -25.23 -19.73 -12.73
N VAL A 266 -26.08 -19.04 -13.49
CA VAL A 266 -27.45 -19.51 -13.80
C VAL A 266 -27.75 -19.37 -15.29
N LEU A 267 -28.29 -20.43 -15.87
CA LEU A 267 -28.84 -20.47 -17.24
C LEU A 267 -30.37 -20.49 -17.16
N LEU A 268 -31.03 -19.58 -17.89
CA LEU A 268 -32.48 -19.40 -17.86
C LEU A 268 -33.10 -19.76 -19.22
N TRP A 269 -34.27 -20.41 -19.20
CA TRP A 269 -35.04 -20.75 -20.41
C TRP A 269 -36.55 -20.59 -20.22
N THR A 270 -37.29 -20.55 -21.34
CA THR A 270 -38.76 -20.41 -21.34
C THR A 270 -39.37 -21.08 -22.58
N LYS A 271 -40.66 -21.45 -22.51
CA LYS A 271 -41.43 -22.02 -23.63
C LYS A 271 -41.74 -20.98 -24.72
N ASP A 272 -41.85 -19.69 -24.37
CA ASP A 272 -42.36 -18.63 -25.25
C ASP A 272 -41.35 -17.53 -25.60
N GLY A 273 -40.12 -17.63 -25.08
CA GLY A 273 -39.05 -16.65 -25.27
C GLY A 273 -39.22 -15.31 -24.53
N LYS A 274 -40.27 -15.11 -23.73
CA LYS A 274 -40.66 -13.77 -23.19
C LYS A 274 -41.05 -13.72 -21.71
N ASN A 275 -41.19 -14.84 -21.01
CA ASN A 275 -41.72 -14.85 -19.63
C ASN A 275 -40.80 -14.26 -18.54
N HIS A 276 -41.44 -13.65 -17.53
CA HIS A 276 -40.81 -13.13 -16.30
C HIS A 276 -40.41 -14.22 -15.29
N TYR A 277 -40.97 -15.43 -15.39
CA TYR A 277 -40.63 -16.60 -14.55
C TYR A 277 -40.01 -17.70 -15.41
N PRO A 278 -38.73 -17.56 -15.83
CA PRO A 278 -38.05 -18.59 -16.58
C PRO A 278 -37.74 -19.81 -15.71
N GLU A 279 -37.74 -20.99 -16.33
CA GLU A 279 -37.11 -22.18 -15.75
C GLU A 279 -35.59 -22.00 -15.78
N MET A 280 -34.89 -22.72 -14.90
CA MET A 280 -33.48 -22.44 -14.65
C MET A 280 -32.61 -23.69 -14.43
N GLY A 281 -31.35 -23.51 -14.75
CA GLY A 281 -30.28 -24.46 -14.53
C GLY A 281 -29.11 -23.79 -13.82
N TYR A 282 -28.60 -24.41 -12.76
CA TYR A 282 -27.57 -23.82 -11.91
C TYR A 282 -26.75 -24.88 -11.17
N ALA A 283 -25.64 -24.48 -10.57
CA ALA A 283 -24.98 -25.29 -9.54
C ALA A 283 -25.47 -24.80 -8.17
N ALA A 284 -25.95 -25.70 -7.32
CA ALA A 284 -26.44 -25.34 -5.99
C ALA A 284 -25.35 -24.58 -5.21
N GLY A 285 -25.74 -23.53 -4.47
CA GLY A 285 -24.80 -22.73 -3.68
C GLY A 285 -23.98 -23.57 -2.71
N GLU A 286 -24.62 -24.56 -2.08
CA GLU A 286 -23.96 -25.51 -1.17
C GLU A 286 -22.84 -26.30 -1.86
N LEU A 287 -23.06 -26.75 -3.11
CA LEU A 287 -22.06 -27.52 -3.86
C LEU A 287 -20.83 -26.66 -4.20
N LEU A 288 -21.05 -25.38 -4.50
CA LEU A 288 -19.97 -24.43 -4.74
C LEU A 288 -19.22 -24.07 -3.45
N TYR A 289 -19.93 -23.98 -2.32
CA TYR A 289 -19.33 -23.80 -1.00
C TYR A 289 -18.45 -24.99 -0.62
N GLU A 290 -18.93 -26.22 -0.78
CA GLU A 290 -18.15 -27.43 -0.58
C GLU A 290 -16.89 -27.48 -1.44
N GLN A 291 -16.98 -27.08 -2.72
CA GLN A 291 -15.83 -26.96 -3.60
C GLN A 291 -14.78 -26.02 -2.99
N ILE A 292 -15.19 -24.85 -2.50
CA ILE A 292 -14.30 -23.87 -1.86
C ILE A 292 -13.67 -24.45 -0.58
N VAL A 293 -14.46 -25.10 0.28
CA VAL A 293 -13.96 -25.72 1.52
C VAL A 293 -12.93 -26.80 1.19
N LEU A 294 -13.22 -27.66 0.22
CA LEU A 294 -12.30 -28.72 -0.21
C LEU A 294 -11.00 -28.14 -0.81
N ILE A 295 -11.09 -27.09 -1.63
CA ILE A 295 -9.90 -26.38 -2.12
C ILE A 295 -9.08 -25.87 -0.94
N LYS A 296 -9.70 -25.20 0.04
CA LYS A 296 -9.01 -24.67 1.22
C LYS A 296 -8.34 -25.77 2.04
N ASP A 297 -9.00 -26.92 2.19
CA ASP A 297 -8.42 -28.07 2.89
C ASP A 297 -7.21 -28.64 2.14
N LEU A 298 -7.30 -28.76 0.81
CA LEU A 298 -6.20 -29.20 -0.05
C LEU A 298 -5.03 -28.20 -0.04
N VAL A 299 -5.34 -26.91 -0.12
CA VAL A 299 -4.40 -25.79 0.00
C VAL A 299 -3.69 -25.82 1.35
N HIS A 300 -4.41 -26.10 2.43
CA HIS A 300 -3.83 -26.21 3.77
C HIS A 300 -2.78 -27.33 3.82
N ILE A 301 -3.13 -28.55 3.40
CA ILE A 301 -2.20 -29.68 3.46
C ILE A 301 -1.05 -29.58 2.46
N THR A 302 -1.22 -28.86 1.34
CA THR A 302 -0.17 -28.67 0.34
C THR A 302 0.84 -27.59 0.74
N THR A 303 0.44 -26.57 1.51
CA THR A 303 1.31 -25.44 1.88
C THR A 303 1.82 -25.49 3.33
N LEU A 304 1.30 -26.39 4.17
CA LEU A 304 1.73 -26.61 5.56
C LEU A 304 3.27 -26.75 5.68
N PRO A 305 3.97 -26.20 6.66
CA PRO A 305 5.37 -26.57 6.90
C PRO A 305 5.48 -28.00 7.47
N GLY A 306 6.55 -28.74 7.11
CA GLY A 306 6.85 -30.05 7.70
C GLY A 306 7.02 -31.20 6.68
N PRO A 307 7.03 -32.46 7.15
CA PRO A 307 7.19 -33.65 6.32
C PRO A 307 6.13 -33.76 5.21
N ASP A 308 6.49 -34.43 4.12
CA ASP A 308 5.62 -34.69 2.97
C ASP A 308 4.83 -36.01 3.11
N ASP A 309 4.63 -36.44 4.35
CA ASP A 309 3.87 -37.64 4.73
C ASP A 309 2.36 -37.35 4.77
N PHE A 310 1.57 -38.22 4.14
CA PHE A 310 0.12 -38.01 4.01
C PHE A 310 -0.58 -38.01 5.37
N ASP A 311 -0.29 -38.98 6.24
CA ASP A 311 -0.94 -39.10 7.55
C ASP A 311 -0.58 -37.92 8.45
N TYR A 312 0.67 -37.44 8.39
CA TYR A 312 1.07 -36.20 9.05
C TYR A 312 0.24 -35.00 8.57
N CYS A 313 0.17 -34.76 7.26
CA CYS A 313 -0.55 -33.62 6.68
C CYS A 313 -2.05 -33.64 7.01
N VAL A 314 -2.70 -34.80 6.86
CA VAL A 314 -4.12 -35.01 7.20
C VAL A 314 -4.36 -34.77 8.69
N SER A 315 -3.47 -35.20 9.58
CA SER A 315 -3.64 -35.02 11.03
C SER A 315 -3.70 -33.55 11.46
N LYS A 316 -3.20 -32.63 10.62
CA LYS A 316 -3.15 -31.19 10.87
C LYS A 316 -4.36 -30.42 10.33
N ASN A 317 -5.22 -31.05 9.53
CA ASN A 317 -6.44 -30.45 9.01
C ASN A 317 -7.68 -31.10 9.66
N GLU A 318 -8.58 -30.29 10.24
CA GLU A 318 -9.72 -30.81 11.01
C GLU A 318 -10.74 -31.54 10.14
N ASN A 319 -11.03 -30.99 8.95
CA ASN A 319 -11.97 -31.56 7.99
C ASN A 319 -11.46 -32.87 7.40
N PHE A 320 -10.18 -32.95 7.04
CA PHE A 320 -9.57 -34.19 6.56
C PHE A 320 -9.56 -35.31 7.62
N ARG A 321 -9.43 -34.98 8.91
CA ARG A 321 -9.64 -35.97 9.99
C ARG A 321 -11.09 -36.44 10.02
N PHE A 322 -12.06 -35.55 9.84
CA PHE A 322 -13.48 -35.93 9.74
C PHE A 322 -13.75 -36.80 8.50
N TYR A 323 -13.18 -36.47 7.35
CA TYR A 323 -13.30 -37.29 6.12
C TYR A 323 -12.67 -38.67 6.29
N LYS A 324 -11.52 -38.76 6.98
CA LYS A 324 -10.88 -40.03 7.36
C LYS A 324 -11.78 -40.88 8.24
N ASP A 325 -12.40 -40.28 9.27
CA ASP A 325 -13.31 -40.98 10.18
C ASP A 325 -14.52 -41.58 9.43
N LEU A 326 -15.09 -40.83 8.47
CA LEU A 326 -16.16 -41.32 7.61
C LEU A 326 -15.68 -42.43 6.65
N TYR A 327 -14.50 -42.28 6.07
CA TYR A 327 -13.90 -43.31 5.22
C TYR A 327 -13.69 -44.62 5.98
N GLU A 328 -13.12 -44.58 7.19
CA GLU A 328 -12.90 -45.77 8.03
C GLU A 328 -14.24 -46.42 8.46
N PHE A 329 -15.26 -45.61 8.74
CA PHE A 329 -16.63 -46.09 9.00
C PHE A 329 -17.22 -46.84 7.80
N VAL A 330 -17.10 -46.28 6.59
CA VAL A 330 -17.59 -46.88 5.35
C VAL A 330 -16.81 -48.16 5.02
N GLU A 331 -15.48 -48.13 5.08
CA GLU A 331 -14.61 -49.28 4.79
C GLU A 331 -14.85 -50.44 5.75
N SER A 332 -15.05 -50.15 7.04
CA SER A 332 -15.31 -51.18 8.06
C SER A 332 -16.73 -51.74 8.02
N LYS A 333 -17.60 -51.23 7.13
CA LYS A 333 -19.04 -51.51 7.07
C LYS A 333 -19.74 -51.21 8.40
N GLY A 334 -19.42 -50.06 9.00
CA GLY A 334 -20.05 -49.54 10.21
C GLY A 334 -19.63 -50.20 11.52
N LYS A 335 -18.45 -50.85 11.55
CA LYS A 335 -17.87 -51.47 12.76
C LYS A 335 -17.05 -50.49 13.59
N THR A 336 -16.35 -49.57 12.94
CA THR A 336 -15.69 -48.44 13.59
C THR A 336 -16.69 -47.29 13.70
N SER A 337 -16.54 -46.39 14.68
CA SER A 337 -17.38 -45.20 14.81
C SER A 337 -16.56 -44.06 15.39
N SER A 338 -16.74 -42.84 14.89
CA SER A 338 -16.11 -41.63 15.44
C SER A 338 -17.09 -40.86 16.31
N SER A 339 -16.60 -40.31 17.42
CA SER A 339 -17.37 -39.39 18.28
C SER A 339 -17.65 -38.04 17.62
N LYS A 340 -17.00 -37.74 16.49
CA LYS A 340 -17.18 -36.50 15.73
C LYS A 340 -18.36 -36.52 14.77
N VAL A 341 -18.92 -37.70 14.47
CA VAL A 341 -20.08 -37.84 13.59
C VAL A 341 -21.32 -38.08 14.44
N ALA A 342 -22.42 -37.38 14.12
CA ALA A 342 -23.69 -37.57 14.82
C ALA A 342 -24.11 -39.06 14.77
N PRO A 343 -24.30 -39.74 15.92
CA PRO A 343 -24.61 -41.17 15.96
C PRO A 343 -25.84 -41.56 15.15
N GLN A 344 -26.85 -40.68 15.11
CA GLN A 344 -28.07 -40.88 14.32
C GLN A 344 -27.79 -40.96 12.81
N LEU A 345 -26.87 -40.13 12.29
CA LEU A 345 -26.47 -40.13 10.89
C LEU A 345 -25.84 -41.49 10.50
N LEU A 346 -25.00 -42.04 11.38
CA LEU A 346 -24.38 -43.35 11.20
C LEU A 346 -25.43 -44.48 11.23
N SER A 347 -26.43 -44.41 12.10
CA SER A 347 -27.54 -45.37 12.15
C SER A 347 -28.38 -45.34 10.87
N TYR A 348 -28.67 -44.14 10.35
CA TYR A 348 -29.36 -43.97 9.07
C TYR A 348 -28.57 -44.54 7.91
N TYR A 349 -27.25 -44.32 7.84
CA TYR A 349 -26.40 -44.97 6.84
C TYR A 349 -26.49 -46.50 6.90
N LYS A 350 -26.42 -47.08 8.10
CA LYS A 350 -26.51 -48.54 8.27
C LYS A 350 -27.86 -49.08 7.79
N LEU A 351 -28.96 -48.41 8.12
CA LEU A 351 -30.31 -48.77 7.68
C LEU A 351 -30.41 -48.78 6.14
N TYR A 352 -29.98 -47.71 5.49
CA TYR A 352 -30.06 -47.58 4.03
C TYR A 352 -29.26 -48.66 3.29
N ASN A 353 -28.08 -49.00 3.80
CA ASN A 353 -27.14 -49.94 3.21
C ASN A 353 -27.35 -51.40 3.64
N GLY A 354 -28.38 -51.70 4.44
CA GLY A 354 -28.66 -53.06 4.91
C GLY A 354 -27.58 -53.64 5.84
N ILE A 355 -26.89 -52.78 6.58
CA ILE A 355 -25.90 -53.17 7.60
C ILE A 355 -26.64 -53.49 8.90
N SER A 356 -26.22 -54.54 9.61
CA SER A 356 -26.84 -54.95 10.88
C SER A 356 -26.89 -53.78 11.88
N LEU A 357 -28.08 -53.50 12.40
CA LEU A 357 -28.33 -52.47 13.40
C LEU A 357 -28.17 -53.05 14.81
N THR A 358 -27.43 -52.35 15.67
CA THR A 358 -27.38 -52.62 17.11
C THR A 358 -28.64 -52.07 17.80
N VAL A 359 -28.88 -52.46 19.07
CA VAL A 359 -29.98 -51.91 19.88
C VAL A 359 -29.91 -50.39 19.95
N LYS A 360 -28.71 -49.84 20.16
CA LYS A 360 -28.47 -48.39 20.19
C LYS A 360 -28.74 -47.72 18.83
N ASP A 361 -28.41 -48.39 17.72
CA ASP A 361 -28.73 -47.85 16.39
C ASP A 361 -30.26 -47.77 16.19
N GLN A 362 -31.00 -48.79 16.63
CA GLN A 362 -32.47 -48.82 16.56
C GLN A 362 -33.12 -47.73 17.41
N GLU A 363 -32.59 -47.45 18.60
CA GLU A 363 -33.08 -46.37 19.47
C GLU A 363 -32.93 -44.98 18.84
N LEU A 364 -31.91 -44.79 17.98
CA LEU A 364 -31.60 -43.51 17.32
C LEU A 364 -32.38 -43.29 16.02
N ILE A 365 -32.95 -44.34 15.42
CA ILE A 365 -33.69 -44.25 14.16
C ILE A 365 -35.14 -43.83 14.44
N ASP A 366 -35.58 -42.74 13.80
CA ASP A 366 -36.99 -42.34 13.87
C ASP A 366 -37.90 -43.42 13.23
N PRO A 367 -38.92 -43.93 13.95
CA PRO A 367 -39.81 -44.99 13.44
C PRO A 367 -40.51 -44.63 12.12
N ARG A 368 -40.73 -43.34 11.84
CA ARG A 368 -41.35 -42.86 10.59
C ARG A 368 -40.42 -43.06 9.40
N VAL A 369 -39.11 -42.88 9.59
CA VAL A 369 -38.08 -43.12 8.56
C VAL A 369 -37.96 -44.62 8.29
N GLU A 370 -37.85 -45.43 9.34
CA GLU A 370 -37.78 -46.90 9.21
C GLU A 370 -38.99 -47.46 8.47
N LYS A 371 -40.20 -47.03 8.86
CA LYS A 371 -41.45 -47.42 8.19
C LYS A 371 -41.43 -47.04 6.70
N SER A 372 -41.07 -45.80 6.38
CA SER A 372 -41.07 -45.29 5.00
C SER A 372 -40.05 -46.03 4.12
N PHE A 373 -38.85 -46.30 4.65
CA PHE A 373 -37.84 -47.09 3.97
C PHE A 373 -38.32 -48.51 3.68
N LYS A 374 -38.93 -49.18 4.66
CA LYS A 374 -39.50 -50.52 4.49
C LYS A 374 -40.64 -50.53 3.45
N GLU A 375 -41.55 -49.56 3.52
CA GLU A 375 -42.67 -49.44 2.58
C GLU A 375 -42.22 -49.18 1.14
N TYR A 376 -41.17 -48.38 0.96
CA TYR A 376 -40.56 -48.18 -0.35
C TYR A 376 -39.93 -49.47 -0.90
N LYS A 377 -39.09 -50.16 -0.10
CA LYS A 377 -38.40 -51.40 -0.51
C LYS A 377 -39.36 -52.54 -0.85
N GLU A 378 -40.49 -52.64 -0.15
CA GLU A 378 -41.52 -53.65 -0.41
C GLU A 378 -42.56 -53.22 -1.47
N ASN A 379 -42.37 -52.07 -2.13
CA ASN A 379 -43.28 -51.51 -3.14
C ASN A 379 -44.73 -51.35 -2.64
N ARG A 380 -44.89 -50.92 -1.39
CA ARG A 380 -46.17 -50.82 -0.66
C ARG A 380 -46.45 -49.41 -0.12
N LEU A 381 -45.93 -48.38 -0.79
CA LEU A 381 -46.14 -46.98 -0.42
C LEU A 381 -47.64 -46.65 -0.28
N PRO A 382 -48.01 -45.67 0.58
CA PRO A 382 -49.40 -45.27 0.78
C PRO A 382 -50.12 -44.92 -0.53
N ARG A 383 -51.43 -45.21 -0.57
CA ARG A 383 -52.30 -44.84 -1.71
C ARG A 383 -52.73 -43.37 -1.67
N ASN A 384 -52.84 -42.78 -0.47
CA ASN A 384 -53.12 -41.36 -0.32
C ASN A 384 -51.93 -40.54 -0.84
N GLN A 385 -52.19 -39.55 -1.68
CA GLN A 385 -51.14 -38.77 -2.36
C GLN A 385 -50.19 -38.07 -1.41
N LEU A 386 -50.71 -37.35 -0.40
CA LEU A 386 -49.88 -36.63 0.58
C LEU A 386 -49.04 -37.59 1.41
N ALA A 387 -49.65 -38.66 1.93
CA ALA A 387 -48.92 -39.68 2.69
C ALA A 387 -47.85 -40.39 1.84
N ARG A 388 -48.12 -40.58 0.53
CA ARG A 388 -47.14 -41.13 -0.42
C ARG A 388 -45.98 -40.17 -0.63
N GLN A 389 -46.25 -38.89 -0.83
CA GLN A 389 -45.24 -37.84 -1.00
C GLN A 389 -44.36 -37.72 0.25
N GLN A 390 -44.94 -37.81 1.44
CA GLN A 390 -44.21 -37.80 2.71
C GLN A 390 -43.34 -39.06 2.90
N ALA A 391 -43.88 -40.25 2.60
CA ALA A 391 -43.12 -41.50 2.68
C ALA A 391 -41.94 -41.53 1.70
N LEU A 392 -42.14 -41.05 0.46
CA LEU A 392 -41.07 -40.84 -0.51
C LEU A 392 -40.04 -39.84 0.04
N GLY A 393 -40.50 -38.72 0.59
CA GLY A 393 -39.65 -37.71 1.22
C GLY A 393 -38.69 -38.26 2.27
N LEU A 394 -39.20 -39.08 3.20
CA LEU A 394 -38.37 -39.70 4.24
C LEU A 394 -37.39 -40.74 3.68
N TYR A 395 -37.74 -41.41 2.58
CA TYR A 395 -36.81 -42.28 1.86
C TYR A 395 -35.68 -41.46 1.20
N TYR A 396 -36.02 -40.36 0.52
CA TYR A 396 -35.02 -39.49 -0.13
C TYR A 396 -34.13 -38.80 0.92
N TYR A 397 -34.67 -38.38 2.07
CA TYR A 397 -33.89 -37.90 3.21
C TYR A 397 -32.84 -38.93 3.66
N LEU A 398 -33.20 -40.21 3.71
CA LEU A 398 -32.29 -41.30 4.05
C LEU A 398 -31.21 -41.51 2.97
N GLN A 399 -31.59 -41.43 1.69
CA GLN A 399 -30.67 -41.51 0.55
C GLN A 399 -29.66 -40.35 0.51
N LEU A 400 -30.09 -39.13 0.83
CA LEU A 400 -29.22 -37.96 0.89
C LEU A 400 -28.16 -38.10 1.99
N ASN A 401 -28.55 -38.61 3.17
CA ASN A 401 -27.61 -38.91 4.25
C ASN A 401 -26.53 -39.93 3.82
N ASP A 402 -26.92 -41.00 3.11
CA ASP A 402 -25.97 -41.97 2.55
C ASP A 402 -25.02 -41.30 1.55
N THR A 403 -25.57 -40.49 0.65
CA THR A 403 -24.82 -39.79 -0.39
C THR A 403 -23.77 -38.85 0.20
N LEU A 404 -24.14 -38.07 1.23
CA LEU A 404 -23.23 -37.16 1.94
C LEU A 404 -22.07 -37.91 2.62
N ILE A 405 -22.35 -38.98 3.35
CA ILE A 405 -21.30 -39.79 4.01
C ILE A 405 -20.34 -40.37 2.96
N ARG A 406 -20.87 -40.94 1.88
CA ARG A 406 -20.06 -41.53 0.81
C ARG A 406 -19.21 -40.48 0.10
N LYS A 407 -19.75 -39.30 -0.15
CA LYS A 407 -19.06 -38.18 -0.78
C LYS A 407 -17.85 -37.74 0.04
N TYR A 408 -18.02 -37.43 1.32
CA TYR A 408 -16.92 -37.01 2.18
C TYR A 408 -15.89 -38.13 2.44
N ALA A 409 -16.34 -39.39 2.57
CA ALA A 409 -15.44 -40.53 2.62
C ALA A 409 -14.60 -40.66 1.33
N HIS A 410 -15.23 -40.44 0.18
CA HIS A 410 -14.57 -40.49 -1.13
C HIS A 410 -13.53 -39.37 -1.30
N TRP A 411 -13.75 -38.18 -0.73
CA TRP A 411 -12.75 -37.11 -0.75
C TRP A 411 -11.42 -37.55 -0.13
N TYR A 412 -11.47 -38.18 1.05
CA TYR A 412 -10.28 -38.72 1.68
C TYR A 412 -9.65 -39.86 0.86
N GLU A 413 -10.45 -40.82 0.41
CA GLU A 413 -9.99 -41.96 -0.40
C GLU A 413 -9.25 -41.51 -1.66
N LYS A 414 -9.85 -40.57 -2.40
CA LYS A 414 -9.32 -40.05 -3.66
C LYS A 414 -8.02 -39.31 -3.46
N VAL A 415 -7.96 -38.38 -2.49
CA VAL A 415 -6.74 -37.62 -2.18
C VAL A 415 -5.63 -38.54 -1.70
N LYS A 416 -5.94 -39.56 -0.89
CA LYS A 416 -4.98 -40.58 -0.47
C LYS A 416 -4.41 -41.36 -1.66
N LYS A 417 -5.27 -41.79 -2.59
CA LYS A 417 -4.86 -42.52 -3.80
C LYS A 417 -3.98 -41.68 -4.72
N ASP A 418 -4.31 -40.40 -4.85
CA ASP A 418 -3.61 -39.46 -5.73
C ASP A 418 -2.56 -38.64 -4.97
N TRP A 419 -2.10 -39.10 -3.80
CA TRP A 419 -1.16 -38.35 -2.94
C TRP A 419 0.14 -38.00 -3.65
N GLN A 420 0.61 -38.80 -4.61
CA GLN A 420 1.82 -38.48 -5.36
C GLN A 420 1.70 -37.15 -6.15
N LEU A 421 0.52 -36.86 -6.70
CA LEU A 421 0.26 -35.57 -7.36
C LEU A 421 0.36 -34.42 -6.36
N TRP A 422 -0.33 -34.56 -5.23
CA TRP A 422 -0.37 -33.53 -4.18
C TRP A 422 0.97 -33.33 -3.49
N LYS A 423 1.70 -34.41 -3.23
CA LYS A 423 3.06 -34.40 -2.71
C LYS A 423 4.00 -33.66 -3.67
N PHE A 424 3.92 -33.95 -4.96
CA PHE A 424 4.74 -33.27 -5.96
C PHE A 424 4.40 -31.77 -6.05
N LEU A 425 3.11 -31.41 -6.10
CA LEU A 425 2.67 -30.01 -6.07
C LEU A 425 3.17 -29.29 -4.81
N ARG A 426 3.11 -29.96 -3.67
CA ARG A 426 3.61 -29.46 -2.38
C ARG A 426 5.12 -29.21 -2.39
N GLU A 427 5.90 -30.17 -2.86
CA GLU A 427 7.35 -30.04 -2.95
C GLU A 427 7.76 -28.86 -3.83
N LYS A 428 7.12 -28.73 -5.01
CA LYS A 428 7.42 -27.67 -5.97
C LYS A 428 6.90 -26.30 -5.56
N SER A 429 5.70 -26.23 -4.99
CA SER A 429 5.17 -24.95 -4.50
C SER A 429 5.99 -24.39 -3.35
N ARG A 430 6.53 -25.22 -2.45
CA ARG A 430 7.47 -24.76 -1.42
C ARG A 430 8.72 -24.10 -2.03
N GLN A 431 9.33 -24.75 -3.02
CA GLN A 431 10.50 -24.21 -3.74
C GLN A 431 10.15 -22.91 -4.45
N ASP A 432 9.09 -22.92 -5.26
CA ASP A 432 8.66 -21.76 -6.03
C ASP A 432 8.27 -20.58 -5.14
N PHE A 433 7.56 -20.82 -4.02
CA PHE A 433 7.20 -19.75 -3.09
C PHE A 433 8.41 -19.16 -2.38
N GLU A 434 9.43 -19.95 -2.07
CA GLU A 434 10.71 -19.45 -1.56
C GLU A 434 11.41 -18.59 -2.61
N GLU A 435 11.47 -19.05 -3.86
CA GLU A 435 12.03 -18.28 -4.98
C GLU A 435 11.25 -17.00 -5.31
N MET A 436 9.93 -17.01 -5.12
CA MET A 436 9.05 -15.84 -5.28
C MET A 436 9.09 -14.89 -4.08
N GLY A 437 9.80 -15.21 -2.99
CA GLY A 437 9.82 -14.40 -1.76
C GLY A 437 8.51 -14.45 -0.95
N ILE A 438 7.61 -15.39 -1.25
CA ILE A 438 6.33 -15.57 -0.54
C ILE A 438 6.58 -16.53 0.63
N LEU A 439 6.97 -15.97 1.78
CA LEU A 439 7.41 -16.77 2.94
C LEU A 439 6.28 -17.09 3.94
N SER A 440 5.23 -16.27 4.01
CA SER A 440 4.07 -16.51 4.88
C SER A 440 3.24 -17.70 4.39
N VAL A 441 2.88 -18.60 5.31
CA VAL A 441 2.01 -19.75 5.01
C VAL A 441 0.63 -19.27 4.56
N GLU A 442 0.10 -18.23 5.17
CA GLU A 442 -1.20 -17.64 4.85
C GLU A 442 -1.21 -17.06 3.43
N ASN A 443 -0.13 -16.36 3.03
CA ASN A 443 0.02 -15.86 1.65
C ASN A 443 0.20 -17.00 0.64
N ARG A 444 0.98 -18.04 0.99
CA ARG A 444 1.11 -19.25 0.17
C ARG A 444 -0.24 -19.93 -0.03
N GLN A 445 -1.05 -19.99 1.03
CA GLN A 445 -2.39 -20.55 0.99
C GLN A 445 -3.30 -19.74 0.06
N ASN A 446 -3.35 -18.41 0.22
CA ASN A 446 -4.15 -17.54 -0.64
C ASN A 446 -3.77 -17.67 -2.12
N VAL A 447 -2.46 -17.69 -2.42
CA VAL A 447 -1.98 -17.82 -3.81
C VAL A 447 -2.31 -19.20 -4.39
N MET A 448 -2.07 -20.28 -3.62
CA MET A 448 -2.41 -21.63 -4.06
C MET A 448 -3.93 -21.80 -4.25
N GLU A 449 -4.74 -21.24 -3.36
CA GLU A 449 -6.20 -21.22 -3.48
C GLU A 449 -6.64 -20.49 -4.74
N GLU A 450 -6.07 -19.32 -5.01
CA GLU A 450 -6.35 -18.56 -6.24
C GLU A 450 -5.97 -19.36 -7.49
N TRP A 451 -4.79 -19.96 -7.52
CA TRP A 451 -4.35 -20.78 -8.66
C TRP A 451 -5.30 -21.94 -8.94
N LEU A 452 -5.65 -22.72 -7.92
CA LEU A 452 -6.57 -23.85 -8.07
C LEU A 452 -7.97 -23.37 -8.45
N SER A 453 -8.49 -22.32 -7.81
CA SER A 453 -9.81 -21.74 -8.12
C SER A 453 -9.89 -21.18 -9.54
N ASN A 454 -8.83 -20.54 -10.03
CA ASN A 454 -8.74 -20.04 -11.39
C ASN A 454 -8.83 -21.18 -12.42
N ARG A 455 -8.15 -22.30 -12.16
CA ARG A 455 -8.21 -23.48 -13.05
C ARG A 455 -9.61 -24.07 -13.15
N LEU A 456 -10.43 -23.97 -12.10
CA LEU A 456 -11.82 -24.47 -12.11
C LEU A 456 -12.76 -23.64 -13.00
N GLU A 457 -12.37 -22.41 -13.34
CA GLU A 457 -13.01 -21.58 -14.38
C GLU A 457 -12.19 -21.54 -15.68
N PHE A 458 -11.31 -22.54 -15.88
CA PHE A 458 -10.44 -22.69 -17.06
C PHE A 458 -9.46 -21.54 -17.29
N LYS A 459 -9.25 -20.65 -16.31
CA LYS A 459 -8.25 -19.56 -16.38
C LYS A 459 -6.86 -20.10 -16.09
N ILE A 460 -5.83 -19.51 -16.67
CA ILE A 460 -4.44 -19.91 -16.42
C ILE A 460 -4.03 -19.40 -15.03
N ALA A 461 -3.32 -20.23 -14.27
CA ALA A 461 -2.64 -19.81 -13.05
C ALA A 461 -1.44 -18.95 -13.44
N GLU A 462 -1.42 -17.71 -12.96
CA GLU A 462 -0.37 -16.73 -13.25
C GLU A 462 0.46 -16.45 -12.00
N LEU A 463 1.66 -15.89 -12.20
CA LEU A 463 2.45 -15.33 -11.12
C LEU A 463 1.63 -14.30 -10.34
N PRO A 464 1.52 -14.42 -9.00
CA PRO A 464 0.77 -13.46 -8.21
C PRO A 464 1.38 -12.07 -8.39
N LEU A 465 0.53 -11.05 -8.42
CA LEU A 465 0.93 -9.65 -8.61
C LEU A 465 2.09 -9.27 -7.70
N GLN A 466 2.09 -9.72 -6.45
CA GLN A 466 3.15 -9.46 -5.46
C GLN A 466 4.51 -10.06 -5.87
N ALA A 467 4.53 -11.23 -6.50
CA ALA A 467 5.75 -11.84 -7.04
C ALA A 467 6.17 -11.22 -8.37
N LYS A 468 5.19 -10.83 -9.21
CA LYS A 468 5.42 -10.03 -10.42
C LYS A 468 6.06 -8.69 -10.06
N TYR A 469 5.59 -8.07 -8.99
CA TYR A 469 6.21 -6.91 -8.38
C TYR A 469 7.52 -7.24 -7.69
N LEU A 470 7.77 -8.39 -7.06
CA LEU A 470 9.12 -8.74 -6.59
C LEU A 470 10.15 -8.85 -7.73
N THR A 471 9.73 -9.30 -8.91
CA THR A 471 10.56 -9.24 -10.12
C THR A 471 10.62 -7.83 -10.75
N ASP A 472 9.61 -6.99 -10.52
CA ASP A 472 9.50 -5.58 -11.00
C ASP A 472 9.85 -4.53 -9.91
N LEU A 473 10.28 -4.96 -8.71
CA LEU A 473 10.58 -4.14 -7.54
C LEU A 473 11.99 -3.62 -7.74
N SER A 474 12.10 -2.77 -8.74
CA SER A 474 13.17 -1.79 -8.72
C SER A 474 12.98 -0.90 -7.51
N PHE A 475 14.08 -0.49 -6.90
CA PHE A 475 14.11 0.48 -5.79
C PHE A 475 13.28 1.75 -6.08
N SER A 476 12.99 2.05 -7.34
CA SER A 476 12.22 3.21 -7.76
C SER A 476 10.70 3.09 -7.81
N THR A 477 10.17 1.91 -8.09
CA THR A 477 8.73 1.67 -8.11
C THR A 477 8.22 1.59 -6.67
N PHE A 478 9.12 1.29 -5.74
CA PHE A 478 8.89 1.20 -4.31
C PHE A 478 8.55 2.54 -3.63
N PHE A 479 9.13 3.66 -4.07
CA PHE A 479 8.89 4.99 -3.47
C PHE A 479 7.85 5.85 -4.20
N LYS A 480 7.10 5.28 -5.15
CA LYS A 480 5.93 5.94 -5.76
C LYS A 480 4.67 5.39 -5.10
N PRO A 481 4.05 6.11 -4.14
CA PRO A 481 2.87 5.60 -3.46
C PRO A 481 1.66 5.66 -4.41
N ASP A 482 1.11 4.51 -4.79
CA ASP A 482 -0.33 4.39 -4.92
C ASP A 482 -0.86 3.92 -3.56
N GLU A 483 -1.86 4.62 -3.02
CA GLU A 483 -2.47 4.43 -1.70
C GLU A 483 -3.24 3.10 -1.57
N LYS A 484 -2.57 1.97 -1.78
CA LYS A 484 -3.06 0.66 -1.36
C LYS A 484 -2.05 0.07 -0.39
N ALA A 485 -2.39 0.21 0.89
CA ALA A 485 -1.65 -0.23 2.04
C ALA A 485 -1.01 -1.63 1.84
N PHE A 486 0.31 -1.70 1.98
CA PHE A 486 0.96 -2.92 2.41
C PHE A 486 0.80 -3.01 3.92
N LEU A 487 -0.21 -3.77 4.35
CA LEU A 487 -0.38 -4.16 5.75
C LEU A 487 0.63 -5.26 6.05
N PHE A 488 1.72 -4.91 6.74
CA PHE A 488 2.60 -5.90 7.35
C PHE A 488 1.77 -6.78 8.27
N ASN A 489 1.72 -8.07 7.98
CA ASN A 489 1.19 -9.00 8.96
C ASN A 489 2.17 -9.06 10.15
N GLN A 490 1.65 -9.32 11.35
CA GLN A 490 2.45 -9.42 12.58
C GLN A 490 3.67 -10.38 12.43
N ARG A 491 3.56 -11.39 11.56
CA ARG A 491 4.56 -12.42 11.34
C ARG A 491 5.77 -11.96 10.49
N GLU A 492 5.59 -11.03 9.54
CA GLU A 492 6.68 -10.39 8.79
C GLU A 492 7.50 -9.47 9.71
N ARG A 493 6.83 -8.77 10.63
CA ARG A 493 7.48 -8.05 11.75
C ARG A 493 8.27 -9.02 12.63
N ASP A 494 7.67 -10.15 13.01
CA ASP A 494 8.36 -11.16 13.83
C ASP A 494 9.60 -11.76 13.13
N ILE A 495 9.57 -11.99 11.82
CA ILE A 495 10.73 -12.45 11.04
C ILE A 495 11.80 -11.38 10.97
N MET A 496 11.43 -10.12 10.74
CA MET A 496 12.39 -9.02 10.75
C MET A 496 13.02 -8.86 12.14
N TYR A 497 12.24 -8.92 13.22
CA TYR A 497 12.76 -8.95 14.59
C TYR A 497 13.69 -10.13 14.83
N LYS A 498 13.37 -11.31 14.30
CA LYS A 498 14.23 -12.49 14.38
C LYS A 498 15.56 -12.26 13.67
N LEU A 499 15.54 -11.75 12.43
CA LEU A 499 16.76 -11.46 11.66
C LEU A 499 17.62 -10.37 12.31
N ILE A 500 16.99 -9.37 12.93
CA ILE A 500 17.67 -8.35 13.74
C ILE A 500 18.36 -9.00 14.94
N LYS A 501 17.66 -9.90 15.64
CA LYS A 501 18.21 -10.61 16.80
C LYS A 501 19.36 -11.55 16.42
N GLU A 502 19.25 -12.26 15.30
CA GLU A 502 20.29 -13.14 14.75
C GLU A 502 21.50 -12.35 14.25
N ALA A 503 21.30 -11.15 13.69
CA ALA A 503 22.39 -10.25 13.31
C ALA A 503 23.15 -9.67 14.53
N GLY A 504 22.50 -9.61 15.69
CA GLY A 504 23.09 -9.18 16.96
C GLY A 504 23.96 -10.23 17.66
N THR A 505 24.00 -11.48 17.18
CA THR A 505 24.89 -12.53 17.67
C THR A 505 26.08 -12.69 16.71
N GLU A 506 27.32 -12.69 17.20
CA GLU A 506 28.57 -12.67 16.41
C GLU A 506 28.79 -13.89 15.47
N GLU A 507 27.84 -14.82 15.37
CA GLU A 507 27.84 -15.96 14.45
C GLU A 507 26.99 -15.64 13.19
N ALA A 508 27.65 -15.10 12.16
CA ALA A 508 27.03 -14.47 11.00
C ALA A 508 26.16 -15.40 10.11
N LYS A 509 24.85 -15.12 10.10
CA LYS A 509 23.88 -15.28 8.98
C LYS A 509 22.73 -14.23 8.98
N GLY A 510 22.88 -13.12 9.72
CA GLY A 510 21.83 -12.08 9.86
C GLY A 510 21.89 -10.92 8.86
N ILE A 511 20.92 -9.98 8.95
CA ILE A 511 20.83 -8.75 8.14
C ILE A 511 22.09 -7.88 8.34
N ASN A 512 22.65 -7.38 7.23
CA ASN A 512 23.76 -6.44 7.20
C ASN A 512 23.42 -5.23 6.33
N PHE A 513 23.67 -4.01 6.83
CA PHE A 513 23.37 -2.77 6.14
C PHE A 513 24.63 -2.19 5.47
N TYR A 514 24.70 -2.26 4.16
CA TYR A 514 25.72 -1.64 3.32
C TYR A 514 25.70 -0.10 3.37
N SER A 515 24.53 0.52 3.60
CA SER A 515 24.40 1.98 3.71
C SER A 515 25.16 2.53 4.91
N VAL A 516 25.26 1.78 6.01
CA VAL A 516 26.07 2.13 7.19
C VAL A 516 27.53 2.38 6.80
N LYS A 517 28.11 1.49 6.00
CA LYS A 517 29.48 1.64 5.53
C LYS A 517 29.59 2.83 4.57
N ALA A 518 28.72 2.91 3.57
CA ALA A 518 28.76 3.98 2.58
C ALA A 518 28.62 5.39 3.20
N LEU A 519 27.74 5.54 4.19
CA LEU A 519 27.55 6.80 4.94
C LEU A 519 28.72 7.16 5.86
N ASN A 520 29.53 6.18 6.29
CA ASN A 520 30.77 6.44 7.02
C ASN A 520 31.93 6.78 6.08
N ASP A 521 32.01 6.13 4.93
CA ASP A 521 33.07 6.34 3.93
C ASP A 521 32.91 7.70 3.23
N TYR A 522 31.70 8.28 3.23
CA TYR A 522 31.40 9.59 2.68
C TYR A 522 31.16 10.66 3.77
N ASN A 523 31.70 11.88 3.59
CA ASN A 523 31.39 13.00 4.50
C ASN A 523 30.02 13.60 4.17
N PHE A 524 28.96 12.88 4.50
CA PHE A 524 27.58 13.26 4.16
C PHE A 524 27.19 14.64 4.69
N GLY A 525 27.66 15.01 5.88
CA GLY A 525 27.34 16.34 6.41
C GLY A 525 28.16 17.48 5.80
N LEU A 526 29.26 17.20 5.09
CA LEU A 526 29.89 18.19 4.21
C LEU A 526 28.99 18.49 3.01
N LEU A 527 28.45 17.44 2.36
CA LEU A 527 27.50 17.61 1.26
C LEU A 527 26.30 18.49 1.67
N LEU A 528 25.67 18.17 2.80
CA LEU A 528 24.54 18.96 3.28
C LEU A 528 24.94 20.40 3.55
N ASN A 529 26.09 20.64 4.19
CA ASN A 529 26.58 21.98 4.43
C ASN A 529 26.84 22.77 3.13
N GLU A 530 27.45 22.13 2.12
CA GLU A 530 27.67 22.76 0.82
C GLU A 530 26.35 23.02 0.09
N ILE A 531 25.40 22.06 0.11
CA ILE A 531 24.10 22.23 -0.54
C ILE A 531 23.32 23.34 0.15
N LEU A 532 23.11 23.27 1.47
CA LEU A 532 22.29 24.23 2.22
C LEU A 532 22.73 25.67 2.03
N GLY A 533 24.04 25.91 1.91
CA GLY A 533 24.60 27.25 2.01
C GLY A 533 24.11 27.99 3.26
N ASP A 534 23.94 29.31 3.13
CA ASP A 534 23.41 30.17 4.18
C ASP A 534 22.09 30.84 3.74
N LEU A 535 21.11 30.90 4.64
CA LEU A 535 19.79 31.52 4.42
C LEU A 535 19.88 33.02 4.69
N TYR A 536 19.28 33.84 3.82
CA TYR A 536 19.44 35.29 3.89
C TYR A 536 18.16 36.01 4.35
N LYS A 537 18.04 36.16 5.67
CA LYS A 537 17.30 37.25 6.34
C LYS A 537 18.04 37.59 7.64
N SER A 538 18.73 38.73 7.68
CA SER A 538 19.45 39.19 8.88
C SER A 538 19.13 40.65 9.20
N HIS A 539 18.76 40.92 10.45
CA HIS A 539 18.58 42.27 11.01
C HIS A 539 19.88 42.91 11.53
N GLY A 540 21.04 42.30 11.24
CA GLY A 540 22.36 42.75 11.72
C GLY A 540 23.21 41.64 12.32
N CYS A 541 22.58 40.53 12.70
CA CYS A 541 23.25 39.30 13.15
C CYS A 541 24.14 38.68 12.06
N MET A 542 25.04 37.81 12.49
CA MET A 542 25.89 37.02 11.60
C MET A 542 25.35 35.59 11.53
N HIS A 543 24.95 35.18 10.33
CA HIS A 543 24.30 33.89 10.10
C HIS A 543 25.29 32.90 9.50
N LEU A 544 25.26 31.66 10.02
CA LEU A 544 26.02 30.53 9.51
C LEU A 544 25.12 29.30 9.41
N SER A 545 25.50 28.35 8.56
CA SER A 545 24.88 27.02 8.50
C SER A 545 24.83 26.32 9.88
N PRO A 546 23.85 25.42 10.11
CA PRO A 546 23.71 24.67 11.36
C PRO A 546 25.00 23.95 11.80
N ARG A 547 25.71 23.34 10.84
CA ARG A 547 26.96 22.63 11.08
C ARG A 547 28.10 23.57 11.47
N ASN A 548 28.28 24.68 10.75
CA ASN A 548 29.34 25.64 11.05
C ASN A 548 29.14 26.31 12.41
N ILE A 549 27.90 26.71 12.76
CA ILE A 549 27.66 27.31 14.08
C ILE A 549 27.92 26.32 15.22
N GLN A 550 27.56 25.04 15.05
CA GLN A 550 27.90 24.00 16.03
C GLN A 550 29.42 23.90 16.21
N PHE A 551 30.18 23.89 15.12
CA PHE A 551 31.64 23.76 15.17
C PHE A 551 32.27 24.97 15.85
N LEU A 552 31.86 26.18 15.49
CA LEU A 552 32.34 27.40 16.15
C LEU A 552 31.96 27.43 17.63
N PHE A 553 30.74 27.02 17.97
CA PHE A 553 30.28 26.93 19.35
C PHE A 553 31.15 25.97 20.19
N GLU A 554 31.53 24.84 19.62
CA GLU A 554 32.36 23.84 20.29
C GLU A 554 33.86 24.23 20.31
N LEU A 555 34.36 24.89 19.27
CA LEU A 555 35.79 25.16 19.07
C LEU A 555 36.25 26.51 19.61
N LEU A 556 35.49 27.60 19.45
CA LEU A 556 35.93 28.94 19.82
C LEU A 556 35.96 29.10 21.36
N PRO A 557 37.12 29.46 21.94
CA PRO A 557 37.20 29.85 23.35
C PRO A 557 36.42 31.13 23.67
N VAL A 558 35.95 31.24 24.91
CA VAL A 558 35.48 32.53 25.44
C VAL A 558 36.69 33.47 25.54
N GLY A 559 36.53 34.72 25.13
CA GLY A 559 37.59 35.72 25.04
C GLY A 559 38.30 35.77 23.67
N THR A 560 38.01 34.85 22.74
CA THR A 560 38.56 34.91 21.37
C THR A 560 38.28 36.25 20.71
N LYS A 561 39.32 36.89 20.19
CA LYS A 561 39.24 38.17 19.49
C LYS A 561 38.60 37.98 18.12
N LEU A 562 37.64 38.85 17.82
CA LEU A 562 36.86 38.90 16.60
C LEU A 562 37.03 40.30 15.99
N VAL A 563 37.58 40.39 14.79
CA VAL A 563 37.71 41.64 14.03
C VAL A 563 36.65 41.64 12.95
N VAL A 564 35.62 42.46 13.11
CA VAL A 564 34.58 42.64 12.09
C VAL A 564 34.95 43.84 11.23
N HIS A 565 35.33 43.57 9.99
CA HIS A 565 35.68 44.60 9.02
C HIS A 565 34.43 45.30 8.47
N ASP A 566 34.63 46.52 7.96
CA ASP A 566 33.58 47.23 7.24
C ASP A 566 33.23 46.55 5.91
N TYR A 567 32.05 46.89 5.38
CA TYR A 567 31.56 46.34 4.11
C TYR A 567 32.39 46.78 2.89
N SER A 568 33.34 47.72 3.02
CA SER A 568 34.26 48.08 1.94
C SER A 568 35.50 47.18 1.90
N ALA A 569 35.84 46.55 3.03
CA ALA A 569 36.94 45.60 3.12
C ALA A 569 36.61 44.27 2.42
N LYS A 570 37.60 43.72 1.71
CA LYS A 570 37.52 42.41 1.07
C LYS A 570 38.60 41.51 1.65
N ALA A 571 38.26 40.25 1.89
CA ALA A 571 39.24 39.24 2.21
C ALA A 571 40.21 39.03 1.04
N ASP A 572 41.47 38.73 1.34
CA ASP A 572 42.49 38.42 0.34
C ASP A 572 42.12 37.14 -0.43
N GLN A 573 42.04 37.24 -1.76
CA GLN A 573 41.59 36.13 -2.61
C GLN A 573 42.53 34.92 -2.51
N LYS A 574 43.85 35.15 -2.42
CA LYS A 574 44.82 34.07 -2.27
C LYS A 574 44.60 33.30 -0.96
N THR A 575 44.28 34.00 0.11
CA THR A 575 43.89 33.40 1.39
C THR A 575 42.59 32.61 1.26
N ILE A 576 41.55 33.17 0.62
CA ILE A 576 40.30 32.45 0.37
C ILE A 576 40.57 31.15 -0.39
N ASP A 577 41.36 31.17 -1.46
CA ASP A 577 41.55 30.00 -2.31
C ASP A 577 42.39 28.90 -1.66
N THR A 578 43.26 29.24 -0.69
CA THR A 578 44.20 28.29 -0.07
C THR A 578 43.77 27.79 1.30
N VAL A 579 42.95 28.54 2.03
CA VAL A 579 42.49 28.16 3.37
C VAL A 579 41.29 27.20 3.26
N PRO A 580 41.32 26.03 3.93
CA PRO A 580 40.22 25.07 3.87
C PRO A 580 39.00 25.58 4.63
N TYR A 581 37.82 25.17 4.20
CA TYR A 581 36.59 25.40 4.97
C TYR A 581 36.60 24.57 6.26
N LEU A 582 36.14 25.14 7.38
CA LEU A 582 36.08 24.47 8.67
C LEU A 582 35.26 23.17 8.62
N ALA A 583 34.15 23.19 7.86
CA ALA A 583 33.30 22.02 7.66
C ALA A 583 34.04 20.82 7.04
N HIS A 584 35.10 21.06 6.26
CA HIS A 584 35.89 20.03 5.59
C HIS A 584 36.86 19.33 6.56
N LEU A 585 37.18 19.97 7.69
CA LEU A 585 38.13 19.45 8.68
C LEU A 585 37.48 18.46 9.66
N VAL A 586 36.16 18.29 9.61
CA VAL A 586 35.40 17.45 10.55
C VAL A 586 34.47 16.52 9.77
N ASN A 587 34.63 15.22 9.96
CA ASN A 587 33.70 14.20 9.46
C ASN A 587 32.99 13.46 10.61
N PHE A 588 33.71 13.21 11.69
CA PHE A 588 33.20 12.57 12.90
C PHE A 588 33.50 13.39 14.16
N LYS A 589 32.86 13.00 15.27
CA LYS A 589 33.07 13.61 16.58
C LYS A 589 34.55 13.62 17.01
N ASP A 590 35.30 12.56 16.72
CA ASP A 590 36.74 12.46 17.01
C ASP A 590 37.56 13.56 16.32
N ASP A 591 37.18 13.96 15.10
CA ASP A 591 37.87 15.04 14.37
C ASP A 591 37.62 16.39 15.06
N LEU A 592 36.38 16.63 15.48
CA LEU A 592 36.00 17.83 16.24
C LEU A 592 36.74 17.89 17.57
N ASP A 593 36.84 16.78 18.29
CA ASP A 593 37.52 16.72 19.59
C ASP A 593 39.05 16.87 19.44
N LYS A 594 39.65 16.37 18.37
CA LYS A 594 41.06 16.67 18.01
C LYS A 594 41.27 18.16 17.72
N LEU A 595 40.36 18.79 16.96
CA LEU A 595 40.44 20.22 16.66
C LEU A 595 40.31 21.07 17.93
N LYS A 596 39.47 20.69 18.90
CA LYS A 596 39.37 21.40 20.19
C LYS A 596 40.72 21.56 20.86
N GLY A 597 41.56 20.52 20.87
CA GLY A 597 42.92 20.61 21.44
C GLY A 597 43.80 21.67 20.77
N THR A 598 43.63 21.87 19.46
CA THR A 598 44.36 22.89 18.69
C THR A 598 43.86 24.31 19.02
N PHE A 599 42.56 24.49 19.19
CA PHE A 599 41.94 25.79 19.51
C PHE A 599 42.18 26.22 20.97
N VAL A 600 42.25 25.27 21.91
CA VAL A 600 42.50 25.56 23.34
C VAL A 600 43.95 25.98 23.60
N THR A 601 44.90 25.45 22.84
CA THR A 601 46.35 25.70 23.04
C THR A 601 46.91 26.78 22.10
N GLY A 602 46.10 27.27 21.16
CA GLY A 602 46.45 28.30 20.21
C GLY A 602 45.90 29.67 20.61
N GLU A 603 46.64 30.73 20.27
CA GLU A 603 46.08 32.08 20.23
C GLU A 603 45.14 32.16 19.02
N VAL A 604 43.82 32.14 19.27
CA VAL A 604 42.79 32.15 18.24
C VAL A 604 42.30 33.57 18.01
N GLU A 605 42.34 34.01 16.75
CA GLU A 605 41.73 35.26 16.29
C GLU A 605 40.84 35.01 15.07
N VAL A 606 39.74 35.74 14.95
CA VAL A 606 38.82 35.60 13.81
C VAL A 606 38.70 36.93 13.09
N ALA A 607 38.87 36.94 11.77
CA ALA A 607 38.62 38.09 10.92
C ALA A 607 37.35 37.85 10.10
N VAL A 608 36.38 38.75 10.23
CA VAL A 608 35.06 38.67 9.59
C VAL A 608 34.96 39.71 8.50
N TYR A 609 34.62 39.28 7.29
CA TYR A 609 34.42 40.13 6.12
C TYR A 609 32.97 40.02 5.64
N PRO A 610 32.07 40.90 6.12
CA PRO A 610 30.63 40.78 5.86
C PRO A 610 30.26 40.85 4.37
N LEU A 611 30.96 41.68 3.57
CA LEU A 611 30.66 41.83 2.14
C LEU A 611 31.07 40.60 1.33
N SER A 612 32.30 40.12 1.51
CA SER A 612 32.78 38.93 0.79
C SER A 612 32.18 37.63 1.34
N GLY A 613 31.57 37.68 2.53
CA GLY A 613 30.87 36.55 3.14
C GLY A 613 31.79 35.49 3.73
N TYR A 614 32.95 35.88 4.24
CA TYR A 614 33.94 34.96 4.80
C TYR A 614 34.36 35.34 6.22
N TRP A 615 34.51 34.32 7.07
CA TRP A 615 35.30 34.41 8.29
C TRP A 615 36.58 33.62 8.10
N ILE A 616 37.71 34.25 8.43
CA ILE A 616 39.02 33.61 8.45
C ILE A 616 39.42 33.41 9.91
N ILE A 617 39.56 32.15 10.31
CA ILE A 617 40.01 31.75 11.64
C ILE A 617 41.53 31.63 11.58
N ASN A 618 42.21 32.40 12.40
CA ASN A 618 43.65 32.39 12.55
C ASN A 618 44.04 31.70 13.85
N ILE A 619 45.09 30.87 13.79
CA ILE A 619 45.70 30.27 14.98
C ILE A 619 47.17 30.68 14.98
N LYS A 620 47.62 31.36 16.03
CA LYS A 620 48.97 31.94 16.14
C LYS A 620 49.30 32.82 14.91
N ASP A 621 48.39 33.74 14.60
CA ASP A 621 48.47 34.70 13.48
C ASP A 621 48.55 34.11 12.07
N LYS A 622 48.21 32.81 11.90
CA LYS A 622 48.17 32.16 10.58
C LYS A 622 46.75 31.74 10.21
N PRO A 623 46.29 32.01 8.97
CA PRO A 623 45.02 31.50 8.49
C PRO A 623 44.98 29.98 8.58
N PHE A 624 44.00 29.45 9.31
CA PHE A 624 43.86 28.02 9.59
C PHE A 624 42.65 27.42 8.87
N ALA A 625 41.49 28.04 9.04
CA ALA A 625 40.24 27.60 8.42
C ALA A 625 39.34 28.79 8.09
N LYS A 626 38.39 28.59 7.17
CA LYS A 626 37.37 29.58 6.82
C LYS A 626 35.96 29.06 7.00
N VAL A 627 35.00 29.93 7.26
CA VAL A 627 33.56 29.62 7.17
C VAL A 627 32.85 30.69 6.35
N GLU A 628 31.76 30.29 5.70
CA GLU A 628 30.86 31.25 5.07
C GLU A 628 30.03 31.93 6.14
N VAL A 629 29.82 33.22 5.96
CA VAL A 629 28.96 34.02 6.80
C VAL A 629 28.14 34.95 5.93
N LYS A 630 26.93 35.25 6.38
CA LYS A 630 26.19 36.42 5.90
C LYS A 630 25.98 37.39 7.05
N GLY A 631 26.45 38.63 6.86
CA GLY A 631 26.13 39.74 7.75
C GLY A 631 24.74 40.33 7.46
N GLY A 632 24.37 41.33 8.23
CA GLY A 632 23.19 42.17 7.99
C GLY A 632 23.26 42.96 6.67
N PRO A 633 22.30 43.85 6.42
CA PRO A 633 22.31 44.70 5.23
C PRO A 633 23.51 45.66 5.20
N GLN A 634 23.96 46.08 4.02
CA GLN A 634 25.06 47.06 3.89
C GLN A 634 24.69 48.45 4.43
N ALA A 635 23.40 48.76 4.48
CA ALA A 635 22.85 50.02 4.97
C ALA A 635 21.58 49.77 5.80
N LYS A 636 21.16 50.76 6.59
CA LYS A 636 19.93 50.67 7.37
C LYS A 636 18.71 50.59 6.45
N MET A 637 17.76 49.73 6.77
CA MET A 637 16.53 49.59 5.99
C MET A 637 15.35 49.13 6.85
N TYR A 638 14.14 49.44 6.41
CA TYR A 638 12.91 48.88 6.98
C TYR A 638 12.53 47.62 6.20
N LEU A 639 12.44 46.47 6.85
CA LEU A 639 11.97 45.25 6.17
C LEU A 639 10.49 45.37 5.82
N VAL A 640 10.09 44.77 4.70
CA VAL A 640 8.69 44.64 4.30
C VAL A 640 8.15 43.35 4.92
N GLN A 641 7.12 43.44 5.76
CA GLN A 641 6.48 42.26 6.38
C GLN A 641 5.38 41.67 5.51
N GLY A 642 4.86 42.46 4.56
CA GLY A 642 3.78 42.07 3.69
C GLY A 642 3.15 43.28 3.03
N ARG A 643 1.95 43.09 2.49
CA ARG A 643 1.14 44.17 1.92
C ARG A 643 -0.25 44.18 2.55
N ASP A 644 -0.83 45.37 2.68
CA ASP A 644 -2.20 45.52 3.16
C ASP A 644 -3.22 45.10 2.07
N LYS A 645 -4.51 45.14 2.43
CA LYS A 645 -5.62 44.80 1.53
C LYS A 645 -5.69 45.66 0.26
N ASP A 646 -5.08 46.85 0.28
CA ASP A 646 -5.04 47.80 -0.83
C ASP A 646 -3.73 47.66 -1.63
N GLY A 647 -2.89 46.67 -1.30
CA GLY A 647 -1.64 46.36 -1.97
C GLY A 647 -0.43 47.19 -1.51
N LYS A 648 -0.56 48.00 -0.45
CA LYS A 648 0.52 48.87 0.02
C LYS A 648 1.52 48.11 0.89
N PRO A 649 2.83 48.43 0.82
CA PRO A 649 3.83 47.76 1.62
C PRO A 649 3.68 48.10 3.12
N ILE A 650 3.69 47.06 3.95
CA ILE A 650 3.74 47.18 5.42
C ILE A 650 5.20 47.00 5.84
N PHE A 651 5.76 48.04 6.44
CA PHE A 651 7.14 48.05 6.92
C PHE A 651 7.22 47.70 8.41
N GLU A 652 8.28 47.00 8.80
CA GLU A 652 8.61 46.79 10.21
C GLU A 652 8.77 48.12 10.96
N GLU A 653 8.38 48.16 12.22
CA GLU A 653 8.57 49.34 13.08
C GLU A 653 10.05 49.58 13.39
N HIS A 654 10.89 48.56 13.27
CA HIS A 654 12.31 48.59 13.59
C HIS A 654 13.18 48.52 12.33
N LEU A 655 14.29 49.26 12.35
CA LEU A 655 15.29 49.21 11.29
C LEU A 655 16.14 47.94 11.43
N ALA A 656 16.39 47.26 10.30
CA ALA A 656 17.51 46.35 10.18
C ALA A 656 18.81 47.16 10.05
N TYR A 657 19.85 46.77 10.78
CA TYR A 657 21.13 47.48 10.82
C TYR A 657 22.24 46.67 10.15
N PRO A 658 23.25 47.33 9.56
CA PRO A 658 24.48 46.64 9.17
C PRO A 658 25.15 46.01 10.38
N THR A 659 25.72 44.82 10.18
CA THR A 659 26.61 44.21 11.17
C THR A 659 27.69 45.20 11.59
N SER A 660 27.81 45.39 12.90
CA SER A 660 28.66 46.42 13.47
C SER A 660 30.14 46.12 13.27
N THR A 661 30.88 47.07 12.74
CA THR A 661 32.32 46.97 12.55
C THR A 661 33.07 47.19 13.86
N GLY A 662 34.24 46.55 14.01
CA GLY A 662 35.16 46.80 15.10
C GLY A 662 35.78 45.54 15.69
N ASN A 663 36.47 45.73 16.81
CA ASN A 663 37.06 44.64 17.58
C ASN A 663 36.10 44.20 18.68
N PHE A 664 35.82 42.90 18.68
CA PHE A 664 34.94 42.23 19.62
C PHE A 664 35.69 41.04 20.24
N LYS A 665 35.08 40.46 21.26
CA LYS A 665 35.47 39.18 21.82
C LYS A 665 34.27 38.26 21.97
N VAL A 666 34.49 36.95 21.91
CA VAL A 666 33.48 35.96 22.30
C VAL A 666 33.18 36.15 23.78
N PHE A 667 31.98 36.58 24.12
CA PHE A 667 31.58 36.86 25.49
C PHE A 667 31.01 35.61 26.18
N ARG A 668 30.04 34.96 25.51
CA ARG A 668 29.38 33.75 26.01
C ARG A 668 28.84 32.92 24.88
N LYS A 669 28.73 31.62 25.12
CA LYS A 669 28.16 30.64 24.20
C LYS A 669 26.87 30.12 24.83
N VAL A 670 25.75 30.29 24.14
CA VAL A 670 24.42 29.98 24.67
C VAL A 670 23.73 28.95 23.78
N LYS A 671 23.30 27.85 24.38
CA LYS A 671 22.41 26.88 23.75
C LYS A 671 20.96 27.29 24.01
N ASP A 672 20.12 27.22 22.98
CA ASP A 672 18.70 27.60 22.99
C ASP A 672 18.52 29.02 23.58
N TYR A 673 19.00 30.00 22.81
CA TYR A 673 18.98 31.41 23.19
C TYR A 673 17.54 31.94 23.28
N VAL A 674 17.18 32.44 24.46
CA VAL A 674 15.87 33.06 24.71
C VAL A 674 15.99 34.57 24.48
N SER A 675 15.23 35.07 23.50
CA SER A 675 15.18 36.49 23.16
C SER A 675 14.10 37.19 23.95
N ASN A 676 14.34 38.44 24.36
CA ASN A 676 13.28 39.27 24.95
C ASN A 676 12.26 39.73 23.89
N ILE A 677 12.69 39.88 22.63
CA ILE A 677 11.84 40.37 21.53
C ILE A 677 11.00 39.22 20.96
N TYR A 678 11.59 38.02 20.89
CA TYR A 678 10.97 36.80 20.33
C TYR A 678 10.72 35.76 21.42
N HIS A 679 10.34 36.22 22.62
CA HIS A 679 10.28 35.37 23.80
C HIS A 679 9.37 34.15 23.58
N ASP A 680 8.16 34.36 23.07
CA ASP A 680 7.17 33.30 22.86
C ASP A 680 7.63 32.24 21.83
N GLN A 681 8.55 32.58 20.92
CA GLN A 681 9.09 31.63 19.94
C GLN A 681 10.39 30.96 20.40
N THR A 682 11.04 31.50 21.45
CA THR A 682 12.39 31.06 21.90
C THR A 682 12.41 30.39 23.26
N VAL A 683 11.31 30.43 24.02
CA VAL A 683 11.21 29.68 25.28
C VAL A 683 11.18 28.16 25.06
N VAL A 684 10.61 27.71 23.95
CA VAL A 684 10.65 26.30 23.55
C VAL A 684 11.99 26.05 22.82
N PRO A 685 12.84 25.13 23.31
CA PRO A 685 14.11 24.82 22.64
C PRO A 685 13.90 24.40 21.19
N MET A 686 14.85 24.71 20.32
CA MET A 686 14.81 24.25 18.93
C MET A 686 14.81 22.72 18.88
N GLY A 687 13.79 22.14 18.24
CA GLY A 687 13.55 20.70 18.20
C GLY A 687 13.02 20.08 19.49
N GLY A 688 12.66 20.91 20.47
CA GLY A 688 12.00 20.49 21.71
C GLY A 688 10.65 19.84 21.42
N GLU A 689 10.32 18.80 22.17
CA GLU A 689 9.04 18.10 22.07
C GLU A 689 7.92 18.96 22.67
N ILE A 690 6.83 19.08 21.91
CA ILE A 690 5.57 19.69 22.32
C ILE A 690 4.51 18.59 22.25
N LYS A 691 3.85 18.29 23.36
CA LYS A 691 2.85 17.21 23.44
C LYS A 691 1.58 17.66 24.16
N LYS A 692 0.47 16.98 23.92
CA LYS A 692 -0.77 17.15 24.67
C LYS A 692 -0.70 16.38 25.98
N GLU A 693 -0.89 17.09 27.09
CA GLU A 693 -1.02 16.51 28.42
C GLU A 693 -2.21 17.21 29.12
N ASP A 694 -3.17 16.43 29.62
CA ASP A 694 -4.42 16.93 30.23
C ASP A 694 -5.18 17.97 29.38
N GLY A 695 -5.20 17.78 28.06
CA GLY A 695 -5.89 18.66 27.11
C GLY A 695 -5.18 20.01 26.84
N ALA A 696 -3.94 20.19 27.32
CA ALA A 696 -3.11 21.35 27.04
C ALA A 696 -1.81 20.95 26.32
N TRP A 697 -1.32 21.81 25.44
CA TRP A 697 -0.01 21.64 24.83
C TRP A 697 1.09 22.06 25.82
N VAL A 698 2.02 21.16 26.07
CA VAL A 698 3.13 21.33 27.02
C VAL A 698 4.48 21.01 26.36
N TYR A 699 5.54 21.61 26.87
CA TYR A 699 6.93 21.31 26.48
C TYR A 699 7.80 21.15 27.74
N GLN A 700 8.93 20.47 27.60
CA GLN A 700 9.88 20.33 28.69
C GLN A 700 10.80 21.55 28.79
N ASN A 701 10.73 22.26 29.92
CA ASN A 701 11.58 23.43 30.17
C ASN A 701 13.03 23.02 30.50
N LYS A 702 13.94 24.00 30.66
CA LYS A 702 15.36 23.75 30.98
C LYS A 702 15.59 23.04 32.33
N LYS A 703 14.59 22.97 33.21
CA LYS A 703 14.64 22.24 34.50
C LYS A 703 14.12 20.80 34.38
N GLY A 704 13.66 20.39 33.19
CA GLY A 704 13.05 19.08 32.97
C GLY A 704 11.56 19.01 33.30
N GLU A 705 10.92 20.14 33.65
CA GLU A 705 9.51 20.20 34.02
C GLU A 705 8.64 20.43 32.77
N TRP A 706 7.50 19.72 32.68
CA TRP A 706 6.51 19.96 31.63
C TRP A 706 5.67 21.19 31.96
N VAL A 707 5.74 22.19 31.10
CA VAL A 707 5.03 23.47 31.26
C VAL A 707 4.29 23.83 29.99
N LYS A 708 3.23 24.64 30.10
CA LYS A 708 2.43 25.07 28.95
C LYS A 708 3.27 25.86 27.95
N ILE A 709 3.06 25.60 26.66
CA ILE A 709 3.63 26.43 25.60
C ILE A 709 2.98 27.83 25.60
N PRO A 710 3.64 28.85 25.03
CA PRO A 710 3.05 30.17 24.85
C PRO A 710 1.74 30.15 24.06
N LYS A 711 0.84 31.09 24.37
CA LYS A 711 -0.50 31.17 23.74
C LYS A 711 -0.45 31.29 22.23
N VAL A 712 0.57 31.98 21.70
CA VAL A 712 0.77 32.16 20.26
C VAL A 712 0.97 30.80 19.58
N LEU A 713 1.88 29.96 20.09
CA LEU A 713 2.11 28.61 19.58
C LEU A 713 0.91 27.68 19.81
N GLN A 714 0.20 27.86 20.92
CA GLN A 714 -1.02 27.09 21.21
C GLN A 714 -2.15 27.39 20.22
N GLY A 715 -2.33 28.67 19.86
CA GLY A 715 -3.29 29.09 18.86
C GLY A 715 -2.93 28.54 17.48
N ASP A 716 -1.65 28.60 17.12
CA ASP A 716 -1.20 28.09 15.83
C ASP A 716 -1.40 26.58 15.67
N LEU A 717 -1.05 25.79 16.70
CA LEU A 717 -1.29 24.34 16.72
C LEU A 717 -2.77 23.94 16.70
N SER A 718 -3.70 24.89 16.92
CA SER A 718 -5.13 24.64 16.79
C SER A 718 -5.64 24.74 15.35
N HIS A 719 -4.85 25.32 14.44
CA HIS A 719 -5.16 25.37 13.02
C HIS A 719 -4.75 24.07 12.29
N PRO A 720 -5.43 23.74 11.17
CA PRO A 720 -4.98 22.72 10.22
C PRO A 720 -3.54 22.97 9.75
N PRO A 721 -2.73 21.93 9.46
CA PRO A 721 -1.32 22.09 9.08
C PRO A 721 -1.05 23.12 7.98
N GLU A 722 -1.92 23.21 6.98
CA GLU A 722 -1.86 24.12 5.84
C GLU A 722 -2.15 25.60 6.18
N GLU A 723 -2.76 25.86 7.34
CA GLU A 723 -3.10 27.21 7.83
C GLU A 723 -2.15 27.69 8.94
N ARG A 724 -1.15 26.88 9.32
CA ARG A 724 -0.19 27.23 10.39
C ARG A 724 0.81 28.27 9.93
N GLU A 725 1.09 29.23 10.81
CA GLU A 725 2.13 30.24 10.65
C GLU A 725 3.51 29.64 10.93
N TYR A 726 3.61 28.71 11.88
CA TYR A 726 4.88 28.11 12.30
C TYR A 726 5.06 26.68 11.78
N THR A 727 6.33 26.31 11.62
CA THR A 727 6.74 24.97 11.21
C THR A 727 6.93 24.07 12.43
N TYR A 728 6.26 22.93 12.38
CA TYR A 728 6.41 21.81 13.32
C TYR A 728 6.74 20.55 12.54
N TYR A 729 7.44 19.60 13.17
CA TYR A 729 7.86 18.38 12.49
C TYR A 729 7.78 17.13 13.37
N ASP A 730 7.93 15.97 12.76
CA ASP A 730 7.78 14.63 13.37
C ASP A 730 6.49 14.50 14.21
N PRO A 731 5.30 14.68 13.60
CA PRO A 731 4.04 14.56 14.32
C PRO A 731 3.79 13.11 14.74
N VAL A 732 3.40 12.91 16.00
CA VAL A 732 2.91 11.62 16.50
C VAL A 732 1.40 11.73 16.65
N SER A 733 0.67 10.81 16.02
CA SER A 733 -0.79 10.76 16.09
C SER A 733 -1.26 9.49 16.78
N ASN A 734 -2.38 9.56 17.50
CA ASN A 734 -3.00 8.39 18.11
C ASN A 734 -3.78 7.54 17.11
N ALA A 735 -4.34 6.43 17.59
CA ALA A 735 -5.13 5.49 16.79
C ALA A 735 -6.37 6.13 16.13
N SER A 736 -6.85 7.27 16.64
CA SER A 736 -7.93 8.06 16.03
C SER A 736 -7.45 9.08 14.99
N GLY A 737 -6.14 9.20 14.76
CA GLY A 737 -5.54 10.15 13.81
C GLY A 737 -5.39 11.57 14.36
N GLU A 738 -5.60 11.79 15.66
CA GLU A 738 -5.37 13.08 16.30
C GLU A 738 -3.88 13.25 16.64
N VAL A 739 -3.29 14.40 16.28
CA VAL A 739 -1.90 14.72 16.63
C VAL A 739 -1.78 14.96 18.13
N GLU A 740 -0.94 14.15 18.78
CA GLU A 740 -0.65 14.17 20.22
C GLU A 740 0.68 14.82 20.55
N SER A 741 1.68 14.74 19.66
CA SER A 741 2.94 15.46 19.82
C SER A 741 3.57 15.90 18.51
N VAL A 742 4.42 16.92 18.58
CA VAL A 742 5.22 17.48 17.50
C VAL A 742 6.55 18.01 18.04
N ARG A 743 7.49 18.35 17.16
CA ARG A 743 8.72 19.07 17.52
C ARG A 743 8.73 20.49 16.97
N TRP A 744 9.32 21.41 17.74
CA TRP A 744 9.42 22.83 17.40
C TRP A 744 10.46 23.11 16.30
N GLY A 745 10.04 23.69 15.17
CA GLY A 745 10.92 23.97 14.02
C GLY A 745 11.24 25.44 13.75
N SER A 746 10.31 26.37 14.03
CA SER A 746 10.46 27.79 13.70
C SER A 746 11.19 28.63 14.77
N HIS A 747 12.25 28.08 15.38
CA HIS A 747 13.04 28.82 16.36
C HIS A 747 13.90 29.91 15.67
N PRO A 748 13.80 31.21 16.01
CA PRO A 748 14.50 32.28 15.29
C PRO A 748 16.04 32.16 15.26
N PHE A 749 16.63 31.52 16.28
CA PHE A 749 18.10 31.45 16.48
C PHE A 749 18.71 30.05 16.39
N GLY A 750 17.94 29.04 15.95
CA GLY A 750 18.39 27.64 15.95
C GLY A 750 18.82 27.16 17.36
N THR A 751 19.66 26.12 17.43
CA THR A 751 20.10 25.51 18.70
C THR A 751 21.29 26.23 19.35
N TYR A 752 22.23 26.75 18.56
CA TYR A 752 23.50 27.29 19.06
C TYR A 752 23.64 28.78 18.71
N SER A 753 24.07 29.59 19.68
CA SER A 753 24.37 31.00 19.47
C SER A 753 25.62 31.44 20.23
N ILE A 754 26.39 32.34 19.62
CA ILE A 754 27.57 32.96 20.23
C ILE A 754 27.31 34.45 20.38
N GLN A 755 27.53 34.96 21.59
CA GLN A 755 27.37 36.38 21.91
C GLN A 755 28.72 37.03 22.02
N THR A 756 28.84 38.22 21.48
CA THR A 756 30.08 39.00 21.48
C THR A 756 30.02 40.11 22.51
N THR A 757 31.16 40.75 22.77
CA THR A 757 31.28 41.95 23.61
C THR A 757 32.39 42.86 23.07
N LYS A 758 32.31 44.16 23.34
CA LYS A 758 33.40 45.13 23.07
C LYS A 758 34.22 45.45 24.31
N ASP A 759 33.67 45.23 25.51
CA ASP A 759 34.21 45.73 26.79
C ASP A 759 34.43 44.64 27.84
N ASP A 760 34.24 43.36 27.47
CA ASP A 760 34.31 42.19 28.35
C ASP A 760 33.26 42.16 29.48
N ARG A 761 32.29 43.07 29.47
CA ARG A 761 31.28 43.22 30.54
C ARG A 761 29.86 43.07 30.03
N THR A 762 29.56 43.67 28.88
CA THR A 762 28.20 43.73 28.33
C THR A 762 28.08 42.94 27.03
N PRO A 763 27.05 42.10 26.88
CA PRO A 763 26.81 41.42 25.62
C PRO A 763 26.42 42.44 24.55
N PHE A 764 27.05 42.35 23.39
CA PHE A 764 26.66 43.11 22.22
C PHE A 764 25.36 42.52 21.64
N PRO A 765 24.46 43.35 21.07
CA PRO A 765 23.13 42.90 20.63
C PRO A 765 23.17 41.91 19.45
N GLU A 766 24.16 42.03 18.56
CA GLU A 766 24.29 41.16 17.39
C GLU A 766 24.80 39.77 17.80
N LEU A 767 24.03 38.75 17.42
CA LEU A 767 24.35 37.35 17.67
C LEU A 767 25.04 36.72 16.46
N ILE A 768 25.79 35.66 16.72
CA ILE A 768 26.29 34.73 15.70
C ILE A 768 25.50 33.44 15.87
N HIS A 769 24.70 33.03 14.87
CA HIS A 769 23.77 31.90 15.02
C HIS A 769 23.34 31.30 13.66
N SER A 770 22.66 30.15 13.70
CA SER A 770 21.82 29.64 12.59
C SER A 770 20.36 30.04 12.84
N SER A 771 19.46 29.80 11.90
CA SER A 771 18.01 29.87 12.12
C SER A 771 17.38 28.48 12.23
N GLY A 772 16.17 28.41 12.81
CA GLY A 772 15.33 27.20 12.79
C GLY A 772 14.92 26.84 11.37
N ASP A 773 14.64 27.83 10.52
CA ASP A 773 14.34 27.62 9.10
C ASP A 773 15.45 26.86 8.36
N LEU A 774 16.72 27.22 8.60
CA LEU A 774 17.87 26.49 8.04
C LEU A 774 17.93 25.04 8.50
N MET A 775 17.61 24.79 9.77
CA MET A 775 17.57 23.43 10.31
C MET A 775 16.40 22.63 9.73
N MET A 776 15.25 23.27 9.48
CA MET A 776 14.11 22.64 8.81
C MET A 776 14.42 22.33 7.35
N GLU A 777 15.08 23.25 6.65
CA GLU A 777 15.54 23.05 5.29
C GLU A 777 16.56 21.91 5.19
N GLU A 778 17.46 21.76 6.16
CA GLU A 778 18.40 20.62 6.22
C GLU A 778 17.64 19.29 6.28
N ARG A 779 16.61 19.21 7.13
CA ARG A 779 15.76 18.02 7.24
C ARG A 779 14.98 17.75 5.96
N GLN A 780 14.42 18.79 5.35
CA GLN A 780 13.69 18.68 4.08
C GLN A 780 14.62 18.20 2.95
N LEU A 781 15.84 18.73 2.90
CA LEU A 781 16.85 18.34 1.93
C LEU A 781 17.25 16.88 2.09
N ILE A 782 17.41 16.37 3.31
CA ILE A 782 17.64 14.93 3.54
C ILE A 782 16.49 14.09 2.96
N ASN A 783 15.24 14.48 3.23
CA ASN A 783 14.08 13.77 2.68
C ASN A 783 14.07 13.78 1.15
N ASP A 784 14.42 14.91 0.54
CA ASP A 784 14.46 15.05 -0.91
C ASP A 784 15.64 14.28 -1.52
N LEU A 785 16.80 14.25 -0.86
CA LEU A 785 17.96 13.46 -1.25
C LEU A 785 17.65 11.96 -1.19
N ILE A 786 16.92 11.48 -0.19
CA ILE A 786 16.51 10.07 -0.13
C ILE A 786 15.71 9.69 -1.38
N LYS A 787 14.76 10.54 -1.81
CA LYS A 787 13.97 10.31 -3.04
C LYS A 787 14.83 10.27 -4.30
N VAL A 788 15.81 11.18 -4.42
CA VAL A 788 16.71 11.21 -5.58
C VAL A 788 17.69 10.03 -5.56
N LEU A 789 18.27 9.70 -4.41
CA LEU A 789 19.15 8.56 -4.23
C LEU A 789 18.41 7.23 -4.37
N SER A 790 17.08 7.22 -4.20
CA SER A 790 16.26 6.04 -4.42
C SER A 790 15.67 5.85 -5.81
N ALA A 791 15.95 6.79 -6.71
CA ALA A 791 15.55 6.67 -8.10
C ALA A 791 16.25 5.49 -8.83
N PRO A 792 15.60 4.90 -9.87
CA PRO A 792 16.08 3.68 -10.54
C PRO A 792 17.17 3.94 -11.55
N HIS A 793 17.47 5.22 -11.80
CA HIS A 793 18.36 5.63 -12.87
C HIS A 793 19.74 5.89 -12.30
N ASP A 794 20.77 5.73 -13.12
CA ASP A 794 22.14 6.03 -12.71
C ASP A 794 22.51 7.51 -12.98
N GLU A 795 21.86 8.12 -13.98
CA GLU A 795 22.08 9.50 -14.37
C GLU A 795 21.26 10.47 -13.53
N LEU A 796 21.91 11.52 -13.00
CA LEU A 796 21.30 12.51 -12.12
C LEU A 796 19.99 13.09 -12.68
N ASP A 797 19.98 13.47 -13.95
CA ASP A 797 18.82 14.12 -14.59
C ASP A 797 17.58 13.24 -14.65
N ALA A 798 17.76 11.92 -14.68
CA ALA A 798 16.66 10.99 -14.60
C ALA A 798 16.22 10.76 -13.14
N CYS A 799 17.15 10.86 -12.19
CA CYS A 799 16.87 10.70 -10.75
C CYS A 799 16.11 11.87 -10.13
N ILE A 800 16.44 13.10 -10.51
CA ILE A 800 15.81 14.30 -9.92
C ILE A 800 14.30 14.38 -10.16
N ASN A 801 13.77 13.75 -11.21
CA ASN A 801 12.33 13.72 -11.51
C ASN A 801 11.50 12.98 -10.45
N TYR A 802 12.16 12.31 -9.49
CA TYR A 802 11.52 11.66 -8.34
C TYR A 802 11.35 12.59 -7.13
N SER A 803 11.87 13.83 -7.20
CA SER A 803 11.67 14.87 -6.19
C SER A 803 11.27 16.18 -6.86
N GLN A 804 10.03 16.61 -6.64
CA GLN A 804 9.52 17.89 -7.16
C GLN A 804 10.41 19.08 -6.76
N ASN A 805 11.00 19.04 -5.56
CA ASN A 805 11.92 20.07 -5.10
C ASN A 805 13.22 20.07 -5.91
N PHE A 806 13.83 18.91 -6.21
CA PHE A 806 15.04 18.86 -7.03
C PHE A 806 14.78 19.20 -8.51
N GLU A 807 13.58 18.90 -9.02
CA GLU A 807 13.14 19.38 -10.34
C GLU A 807 13.06 20.91 -10.36
N LEU A 808 12.50 21.54 -9.32
CA LEU A 808 12.52 22.99 -9.14
C LEU A 808 13.95 23.52 -9.02
N TYR A 809 14.83 22.86 -8.27
CA TYR A 809 16.24 23.26 -8.10
C TYR A 809 16.98 23.26 -9.44
N LYS A 810 16.79 22.22 -10.28
CA LYS A 810 17.32 22.19 -11.64
C LYS A 810 16.71 23.29 -12.51
N THR A 811 15.41 23.53 -12.40
CA THR A 811 14.71 24.59 -13.14
C THR A 811 15.31 25.96 -12.82
N CYS A 812 15.58 26.24 -11.53
CA CYS A 812 16.29 27.43 -11.09
C CYS A 812 17.72 27.50 -11.63
N TYR A 813 18.46 26.37 -11.62
CA TYR A 813 19.81 26.30 -12.18
C TYR A 813 19.84 26.63 -13.68
N ASP A 814 18.94 26.05 -14.46
CA ASP A 814 18.81 26.30 -15.89
C ASP A 814 18.41 27.76 -16.16
N PHE A 815 17.53 28.34 -15.33
CA PHE A 815 17.15 29.75 -15.41
C PHE A 815 18.29 30.71 -15.05
N VAL A 816 19.09 30.42 -14.03
CA VAL A 816 20.25 31.26 -13.68
C VAL A 816 21.29 31.28 -14.81
N LYS A 817 21.43 30.18 -15.55
CA LYS A 817 22.28 30.12 -16.75
C LYS A 817 21.72 30.90 -17.94
N ASP A 818 20.41 30.91 -18.10
CA ASP A 818 19.71 31.67 -19.14
C ASP A 818 18.45 32.37 -18.60
N PRO A 819 18.61 33.58 -18.01
CA PRO A 819 17.51 34.28 -17.35
C PRO A 819 16.48 34.85 -18.32
N TYR A 820 16.67 34.70 -19.64
CA TYR A 820 15.71 35.14 -20.65
C TYR A 820 14.61 34.10 -20.92
N ARG A 821 14.77 32.85 -20.47
CA ARG A 821 13.75 31.82 -20.62
C ARG A 821 12.49 32.12 -19.81
N GLU A 822 11.35 32.08 -20.50
CA GLU A 822 10.04 32.43 -19.93
C GLU A 822 9.22 31.22 -19.47
N ASP A 823 9.68 30.00 -19.76
CA ASP A 823 8.94 28.75 -19.52
C ASP A 823 9.38 27.99 -18.26
N LEU A 824 10.45 28.44 -17.59
CA LEU A 824 11.04 27.76 -16.43
C LEU A 824 10.46 28.21 -15.09
N ILE A 825 10.45 29.52 -14.81
CA ILE A 825 10.05 30.09 -13.53
C ILE A 825 8.80 30.96 -13.71
N GLN A 826 7.94 30.97 -12.68
CA GLN A 826 6.78 31.84 -12.57
C GLN A 826 7.13 33.32 -12.84
N VAL A 827 6.16 34.04 -13.42
CA VAL A 827 6.36 35.38 -14.00
C VAL A 827 6.88 36.38 -12.96
N LYS A 828 6.34 36.34 -11.74
CA LYS A 828 6.69 37.30 -10.67
C LYS A 828 8.14 37.11 -10.19
N GLU A 829 8.54 35.89 -9.88
CA GLU A 829 9.88 35.51 -9.42
C GLU A 829 10.92 35.87 -10.48
N ARG A 830 10.63 35.55 -11.74
CA ARG A 830 11.46 35.92 -12.90
C ARG A 830 11.59 37.43 -13.04
N ALA A 831 10.48 38.17 -12.92
CA ALA A 831 10.47 39.62 -13.01
C ALA A 831 11.31 40.26 -11.88
N SER A 832 11.17 39.78 -10.64
CA SER A 832 11.99 40.22 -9.50
C SER A 832 13.48 39.97 -9.74
N TYR A 833 13.83 38.78 -10.24
CA TYR A 833 15.23 38.44 -10.56
C TYR A 833 15.82 39.36 -11.62
N LYS A 834 15.10 39.52 -12.75
CA LYS A 834 15.51 40.39 -13.85
C LYS A 834 15.62 41.84 -13.40
N LEU A 835 14.66 42.36 -12.62
CA LEU A 835 14.68 43.72 -12.09
C LEU A 835 15.93 43.95 -11.22
N TYR A 836 16.24 43.03 -10.30
CA TYR A 836 17.41 43.13 -9.43
C TYR A 836 18.72 43.20 -10.22
N PHE A 837 18.90 42.33 -11.23
CA PHE A 837 20.10 42.33 -12.07
C PHE A 837 20.09 43.39 -13.20
N GLY A 838 18.99 44.14 -13.36
CA GLY A 838 18.88 45.18 -14.39
C GLY A 838 18.70 44.63 -15.81
N LEU A 839 18.14 43.43 -15.92
CA LEU A 839 17.78 42.80 -17.18
C LEU A 839 16.44 43.37 -17.68
N SER A 840 16.23 43.32 -18.99
CA SER A 840 15.00 43.82 -19.61
C SER A 840 13.77 43.01 -19.20
N LEU A 841 12.71 43.71 -18.77
CA LEU A 841 11.41 43.13 -18.44
C LEU A 841 10.45 43.21 -19.63
N THR A 842 9.65 42.18 -19.83
CA THR A 842 8.49 42.15 -20.73
C THR A 842 7.29 42.87 -20.10
N SER A 843 6.27 43.18 -20.91
CA SER A 843 5.06 43.85 -20.40
C SER A 843 4.31 43.02 -19.34
N LEU A 844 4.29 41.69 -19.46
CA LEU A 844 3.68 40.80 -18.48
C LEU A 844 4.47 40.77 -17.17
N GLU A 845 5.81 40.76 -17.25
CA GLU A 845 6.68 40.81 -16.06
C GLU A 845 6.51 42.13 -15.30
N VAL A 846 6.43 43.25 -16.01
CA VAL A 846 6.15 44.58 -15.40
C VAL A 846 4.81 44.58 -14.66
N GLN A 847 3.76 43.99 -15.25
CA GLN A 847 2.43 43.92 -14.62
C GLN A 847 2.39 42.99 -13.39
N SER A 848 3.29 42.03 -13.29
CA SER A 848 3.37 41.09 -12.16
C SER A 848 4.06 41.68 -10.92
N LEU A 849 4.77 42.80 -11.09
CA LEU A 849 5.49 43.47 -10.01
C LEU A 849 4.69 44.66 -9.48
N PRO A 850 4.68 44.88 -8.15
CA PRO A 850 4.21 46.11 -7.58
C PRO A 850 4.93 47.35 -8.14
N GLU A 851 4.19 48.43 -8.40
CA GLU A 851 4.74 49.64 -9.01
C GLU A 851 5.85 50.28 -8.14
N ASP A 852 5.67 50.23 -6.82
CA ASP A 852 6.62 50.74 -5.83
C ASP A 852 8.00 50.09 -5.87
N VAL A 853 8.05 48.79 -6.14
CA VAL A 853 9.28 48.01 -6.31
C VAL A 853 10.03 48.44 -7.57
N ILE A 854 9.32 48.68 -8.67
CA ILE A 854 9.91 49.17 -9.93
C ILE A 854 10.47 50.58 -9.72
N ILE A 855 9.71 51.45 -9.04
CA ILE A 855 10.14 52.82 -8.74
C ILE A 855 11.35 52.80 -7.78
N ALA A 856 11.37 51.93 -6.79
CA ALA A 856 12.49 51.75 -5.86
C ALA A 856 13.78 51.37 -6.60
N ASP A 857 13.71 50.43 -7.56
CA ASP A 857 14.87 50.06 -8.39
C ASP A 857 15.37 51.25 -9.24
N LYS A 858 14.47 52.05 -9.83
CA LYS A 858 14.83 53.28 -10.55
C LYS A 858 15.59 54.26 -9.65
N ILE A 859 15.15 54.45 -8.41
CA ILE A 859 15.84 55.33 -7.44
C ILE A 859 17.26 54.82 -7.16
N ILE A 860 17.41 53.52 -6.91
CA ILE A 860 18.70 52.89 -6.60
C ILE A 860 19.66 53.00 -7.79
N ARG A 861 19.15 52.85 -9.02
CA ARG A 861 19.90 53.05 -10.28
C ARG A 861 20.09 54.51 -10.68
N LYS A 862 19.65 55.47 -9.85
CA LYS A 862 19.75 56.92 -10.08
C LYS A 862 19.07 57.39 -11.37
N GLN A 863 17.96 56.75 -11.74
CA GLN A 863 17.13 57.15 -12.87
C GLN A 863 16.16 58.28 -12.48
N LYS A 864 15.68 59.06 -13.45
CA LYS A 864 14.71 60.14 -13.21
C LYS A 864 13.31 59.57 -12.98
N LEU A 865 12.61 60.09 -11.98
CA LEU A 865 11.22 59.76 -11.69
C LEU A 865 10.26 60.74 -12.39
N SER A 866 9.12 60.21 -12.83
CA SER A 866 7.96 60.98 -13.30
C SER A 866 7.11 61.48 -12.14
N GLU A 867 6.22 62.44 -12.40
CA GLU A 867 5.32 62.97 -11.36
C GLU A 867 4.28 61.94 -10.87
N ASP A 868 3.86 60.99 -11.70
CA ASP A 868 2.93 59.93 -11.27
C ASP A 868 3.62 58.92 -10.35
N GLU A 869 4.85 58.51 -10.66
CA GLU A 869 5.67 57.66 -9.77
C GLU A 869 5.94 58.35 -8.41
N ILE A 870 6.14 59.67 -8.41
CA ILE A 870 6.26 60.45 -7.17
C ILE A 870 4.97 60.39 -6.34
N ARG A 871 3.78 60.40 -6.97
CA ARG A 871 2.51 60.27 -6.25
C ARG A 871 2.34 58.86 -5.67
N THR A 872 2.71 57.80 -6.40
CA THR A 872 2.68 56.42 -5.91
C THR A 872 3.50 56.28 -4.62
N LEU A 873 4.76 56.74 -4.62
CA LEU A 873 5.62 56.69 -3.43
C LEU A 873 5.07 57.48 -2.23
N ILE A 874 4.39 58.60 -2.47
CA ILE A 874 3.75 59.38 -1.40
C ILE A 874 2.55 58.63 -0.82
N ASN A 875 1.72 58.02 -1.68
CA ASN A 875 0.52 57.26 -1.28
C ASN A 875 0.84 56.01 -0.45
N GLU A 876 2.02 55.43 -0.68
CA GLU A 876 2.56 54.27 0.05
C GLU A 876 3.41 54.66 1.27
N GLY A 877 3.57 55.97 1.51
CA GLY A 877 4.33 56.48 2.66
C GLY A 877 5.84 56.25 2.57
N ILE A 878 6.39 56.09 1.35
CA ILE A 878 7.82 55.96 1.06
C ILE A 878 8.46 57.33 0.80
N ALA A 879 7.67 58.30 0.32
CA ALA A 879 8.11 59.67 0.12
C ALA A 879 7.11 60.69 0.70
N TYR A 880 7.55 61.93 0.88
CA TYR A 880 6.69 63.05 1.22
C TYR A 880 7.26 64.36 0.66
N ARG A 881 6.42 65.40 0.53
CA ARG A 881 6.88 66.75 0.18
C ARG A 881 7.02 67.59 1.43
N ARG A 882 8.18 68.24 1.61
CA ARG A 882 8.42 69.21 2.69
C ARG A 882 8.95 70.50 2.09
N SER A 883 8.20 71.60 2.27
CA SER A 883 8.51 72.90 1.67
C SER A 883 8.68 72.85 0.15
N GLY A 884 7.81 72.11 -0.54
CA GLY A 884 7.82 71.93 -2.01
C GLY A 884 8.82 70.89 -2.53
N ASN A 885 9.85 70.56 -1.76
CA ASN A 885 10.88 69.59 -2.14
C ASN A 885 10.45 68.16 -1.81
N LEU A 886 10.68 67.23 -2.75
CA LEU A 886 10.50 65.79 -2.53
C LEU A 886 11.56 65.26 -1.56
N LYS A 887 11.11 64.53 -0.54
CA LYS A 887 11.95 63.77 0.39
C LYS A 887 11.58 62.31 0.28
N ILE A 888 12.53 61.50 -0.18
CA ILE A 888 12.39 60.04 -0.30
C ILE A 888 13.03 59.41 0.95
N ASN A 889 12.33 58.47 1.57
CA ASN A 889 12.87 57.66 2.67
C ASN A 889 13.70 56.52 2.06
N MET A 890 15.02 56.67 2.05
CA MET A 890 15.92 55.70 1.44
C MET A 890 15.92 54.36 2.17
N GLU A 891 15.69 54.34 3.47
CA GLU A 891 15.61 53.13 4.28
C GLU A 891 14.41 52.25 3.87
N LYS A 892 13.27 52.86 3.50
CA LYS A 892 12.11 52.13 2.93
C LYS A 892 12.35 51.68 1.49
N VAL A 893 13.03 52.48 0.68
CA VAL A 893 13.43 52.10 -0.69
C VAL A 893 14.35 50.87 -0.67
N LEU A 894 15.35 50.86 0.22
CA LEU A 894 16.22 49.70 0.43
C LEU A 894 15.44 48.48 0.94
N GLY A 895 14.40 48.70 1.75
CA GLY A 895 13.46 47.68 2.19
C GLY A 895 12.75 46.96 1.05
N LEU A 896 12.20 47.73 0.09
CA LEU A 896 11.55 47.19 -1.11
C LEU A 896 12.54 46.45 -2.03
N GLN A 897 13.76 46.98 -2.15
CA GLN A 897 14.83 46.32 -2.88
C GLN A 897 15.21 44.98 -2.22
N PHE A 898 15.28 44.94 -0.89
CA PHE A 898 15.53 43.72 -0.15
C PHE A 898 14.40 42.69 -0.31
N ASP A 899 13.14 43.11 -0.29
CA ASP A 899 11.98 42.25 -0.58
C ASP A 899 12.12 41.59 -1.96
N THR A 900 12.52 42.36 -2.96
CA THR A 900 12.83 41.85 -4.32
C THR A 900 14.02 40.89 -4.32
N TYR A 901 15.07 41.23 -3.57
CA TYR A 901 16.28 40.42 -3.46
C TYR A 901 16.02 39.06 -2.78
N GLN A 902 15.03 38.93 -1.90
CA GLN A 902 14.67 37.63 -1.31
C GLN A 902 14.31 36.60 -2.39
N TYR A 903 13.61 37.00 -3.46
CA TYR A 903 13.34 36.12 -4.60
C TYR A 903 14.62 35.70 -5.32
N VAL A 904 15.57 36.62 -5.50
CA VAL A 904 16.88 36.33 -6.09
C VAL A 904 17.64 35.30 -5.27
N VAL A 905 17.69 35.50 -3.95
CA VAL A 905 18.33 34.57 -3.02
C VAL A 905 17.73 33.18 -3.15
N THR A 906 16.40 33.06 -3.14
CA THR A 906 15.74 31.76 -3.28
C THR A 906 16.11 31.07 -4.60
N ILE A 907 16.04 31.78 -5.72
CA ILE A 907 16.39 31.23 -7.05
C ILE A 907 17.86 30.80 -7.08
N GLN A 908 18.78 31.64 -6.62
CA GLN A 908 20.21 31.32 -6.62
C GLN A 908 20.54 30.17 -5.67
N LYS A 909 19.89 30.12 -4.51
CA LYS A 909 20.05 29.04 -3.54
C LYS A 909 19.59 27.71 -4.12
N TYR A 910 18.41 27.67 -4.72
CA TYR A 910 17.89 26.47 -5.38
C TYR A 910 18.75 26.04 -6.57
N ALA A 911 19.26 26.99 -7.37
CA ALA A 911 20.23 26.69 -8.41
C ALA A 911 21.50 26.03 -7.83
N HIS A 912 22.03 26.59 -6.73
CA HIS A 912 23.19 26.07 -6.01
C HIS A 912 22.96 24.68 -5.42
N HIS A 913 21.74 24.37 -4.96
CA HIS A 913 21.39 23.04 -4.46
C HIS A 913 21.61 21.97 -5.53
N TYR A 914 21.10 22.21 -6.75
CA TYR A 914 21.26 21.28 -7.87
C TYR A 914 22.72 21.24 -8.35
N GLU A 915 23.40 22.39 -8.46
CA GLU A 915 24.81 22.45 -8.85
C GLU A 915 25.71 21.63 -7.92
N THR A 916 25.52 21.77 -6.62
CA THR A 916 26.29 21.01 -5.62
C THR A 916 25.96 19.52 -5.69
N LEU A 917 24.68 19.16 -5.84
CA LEU A 917 24.31 17.75 -6.05
C LEU A 917 24.99 17.17 -7.31
N GLN A 918 25.02 17.93 -8.41
CA GLN A 918 25.67 17.54 -9.66
C GLN A 918 27.16 17.29 -9.48
N LYS A 919 27.86 18.18 -8.77
CA LYS A 919 29.29 18.06 -8.44
C LYS A 919 29.61 16.78 -7.66
N HIS A 920 28.72 16.37 -6.73
CA HIS A 920 28.93 15.21 -5.85
C HIS A 920 28.26 13.91 -6.33
N TRP A 921 27.57 13.92 -7.48
CA TRP A 921 26.75 12.80 -7.93
C TRP A 921 27.51 11.47 -8.04
N LYS A 922 28.77 11.52 -8.50
CA LYS A 922 29.62 10.33 -8.62
C LYS A 922 29.84 9.63 -7.27
N GLU A 923 30.08 10.39 -6.22
CA GLU A 923 30.32 9.86 -4.86
C GLU A 923 29.01 9.34 -4.25
N LEU A 924 27.91 10.06 -4.51
CA LEU A 924 26.56 9.69 -4.09
C LEU A 924 26.03 8.43 -4.80
N THR A 925 26.53 8.12 -6.00
CA THR A 925 26.16 6.90 -6.72
C THR A 925 26.52 5.64 -5.93
N ASP A 926 27.62 5.65 -5.17
CA ASP A 926 28.01 4.51 -4.34
C ASP A 926 27.10 4.36 -3.11
N LEU A 927 26.68 5.48 -2.49
CA LEU A 927 25.66 5.48 -1.44
C LEU A 927 24.31 4.95 -1.96
N ARG A 928 23.89 5.38 -3.16
CA ARG A 928 22.69 4.87 -3.83
C ARG A 928 22.76 3.35 -4.04
N ARG A 929 23.88 2.84 -4.55
CA ARG A 929 24.09 1.39 -4.72
C ARG A 929 24.06 0.64 -3.39
N ALA A 930 24.55 1.23 -2.31
CA ALA A 930 24.49 0.64 -0.98
C ALA A 930 23.05 0.60 -0.45
N LEU A 931 22.27 1.67 -0.60
CA LEU A 931 20.86 1.73 -0.24
C LEU A 931 20.02 0.70 -1.03
N LEU A 932 20.31 0.52 -2.32
CA LEU A 932 19.68 -0.51 -3.15
C LEU A 932 19.96 -1.92 -2.62
N LYS A 933 21.20 -2.20 -2.19
CA LYS A 933 21.55 -3.51 -1.60
C LYS A 933 20.84 -3.72 -0.26
N ASP A 934 20.72 -2.68 0.54
CA ASP A 934 19.99 -2.74 1.80
C ASP A 934 18.52 -3.00 1.55
N PHE A 935 17.89 -2.25 0.64
CA PHE A 935 16.52 -2.52 0.22
C PHE A 935 16.32 -3.99 -0.13
N ASN A 936 17.21 -4.60 -0.91
CA ASN A 936 17.12 -6.01 -1.28
C ASN A 936 17.20 -6.96 -0.06
N ASN A 937 17.95 -6.60 0.98
CA ASN A 937 18.09 -7.38 2.22
C ASN A 937 16.87 -7.28 3.16
N PHE A 938 16.00 -6.27 3.04
CA PHE A 938 14.84 -6.13 3.92
C PHE A 938 13.76 -7.17 3.60
N VAL A 939 13.28 -7.91 4.61
CA VAL A 939 12.07 -8.74 4.49
C VAL A 939 10.80 -7.89 4.41
N ILE A 940 10.79 -6.77 5.13
CA ILE A 940 9.69 -5.80 5.14
C ILE A 940 9.97 -4.76 4.06
N LYS A 941 9.21 -4.86 2.97
CA LYS A 941 9.21 -3.87 1.90
C LYS A 941 8.13 -2.82 2.22
N ASP A 942 8.36 -2.04 3.29
CA ASP A 942 7.59 -0.83 3.61
C ASP A 942 8.34 0.43 3.11
N PRO A 943 7.76 1.20 2.17
CA PRO A 943 8.36 2.45 1.70
C PRO A 943 8.54 3.48 2.81
N LEU A 944 7.60 3.58 3.75
CA LEU A 944 7.65 4.54 4.85
C LEU A 944 8.71 4.13 5.88
N LEU A 945 8.76 2.85 6.26
CA LEU A 945 9.81 2.34 7.15
C LEU A 945 11.20 2.58 6.57
N LEU A 946 11.41 2.24 5.28
CA LEU A 946 12.73 2.38 4.67
C LEU A 946 13.14 3.84 4.51
N HIS A 947 12.19 4.71 4.16
CA HIS A 947 12.41 6.16 4.13
C HIS A 947 12.84 6.66 5.51
N ASN A 948 12.05 6.35 6.55
CA ASN A 948 12.32 6.79 7.92
C ASN A 948 13.63 6.22 8.46
N PHE A 949 13.91 4.94 8.21
CA PHE A 949 15.16 4.28 8.59
C PHE A 949 16.37 4.98 7.94
N THR A 950 16.32 5.18 6.62
CA THR A 950 17.40 5.86 5.89
C THR A 950 17.58 7.30 6.38
N ARG A 951 16.48 8.00 6.63
CA ARG A 951 16.47 9.36 7.17
C ARG A 951 17.16 9.43 8.52
N GLU A 952 16.85 8.52 9.45
CA GLU A 952 17.52 8.52 10.76
C GLU A 952 19.02 8.21 10.64
N LEU A 953 19.43 7.26 9.78
CA LEU A 953 20.86 7.02 9.54
C LEU A 953 21.59 8.27 9.01
N MET A 954 20.96 9.00 8.09
CA MET A 954 21.50 10.26 7.55
C MET A 954 21.53 11.37 8.61
N LEU A 955 20.51 11.48 9.46
CA LEU A 955 20.47 12.43 10.57
C LEU A 955 21.54 12.14 11.65
N GLU A 956 21.83 10.88 11.96
CA GLU A 956 22.92 10.55 12.89
C GLU A 956 24.28 10.97 12.31
N ARG A 957 24.46 10.87 10.98
CA ARG A 957 25.66 11.40 10.33
C ARG A 957 25.75 12.93 10.40
N THR A 958 24.64 13.66 10.35
CA THR A 958 24.68 15.12 10.53
C THR A 958 25.10 15.51 11.95
N ARG A 959 24.79 14.66 12.95
CA ARG A 959 25.24 14.80 14.35
C ARG A 959 26.69 14.33 14.60
N LEU A 960 27.45 14.06 13.53
CA LEU A 960 28.85 13.58 13.56
C LEU A 960 29.04 12.17 14.13
N GLU A 961 27.97 11.38 14.23
CA GLU A 961 28.07 10.05 14.80
C GLU A 961 28.64 9.04 13.80
N LYS A 962 29.47 8.12 14.29
CA LYS A 962 29.95 7.01 13.49
C LYS A 962 28.92 5.89 13.53
N LEU A 963 28.34 5.56 12.39
CA LEU A 963 27.35 4.49 12.30
C LEU A 963 28.03 3.15 12.48
N ASN A 964 27.36 2.22 13.16
CA ASN A 964 27.77 0.82 13.22
C ASN A 964 26.55 -0.08 13.01
N GLN A 965 26.79 -1.36 12.71
CA GLN A 965 25.71 -2.31 12.40
C GLN A 965 24.73 -2.46 13.56
N GLN A 966 25.24 -2.56 14.79
CA GLN A 966 24.41 -2.75 15.97
C GLN A 966 23.42 -1.58 16.18
N LYS A 967 23.91 -0.35 16.09
CA LYS A 967 23.06 0.84 16.22
C LYS A 967 22.03 0.94 15.08
N ALA A 968 22.42 0.60 13.85
CA ALA A 968 21.48 0.57 12.74
C ALA A 968 20.38 -0.50 12.94
N LEU A 969 20.73 -1.67 13.47
CA LEU A 969 19.77 -2.71 13.84
C LEU A 969 18.82 -2.25 14.96
N GLU A 970 19.32 -1.53 15.96
CA GLU A 970 18.51 -0.93 17.03
C GLU A 970 17.51 0.10 16.48
N ILE A 971 17.95 1.02 15.62
CA ILE A 971 17.08 2.00 14.97
C ILE A 971 15.97 1.29 14.16
N LEU A 972 16.33 0.30 13.35
CA LEU A 972 15.34 -0.46 12.58
C LEU A 972 14.33 -1.15 13.51
N ARG A 973 14.80 -1.73 14.61
CA ARG A 973 13.96 -2.42 15.59
C ARG A 973 12.94 -1.49 16.25
N GLU A 974 13.31 -0.26 16.55
CA GLU A 974 12.42 0.73 17.17
C GLU A 974 11.31 1.23 16.23
N MET A 975 11.51 1.11 14.91
CA MET A 975 10.55 1.55 13.89
C MET A 975 9.58 0.45 13.41
N LEU A 976 9.87 -0.81 13.72
CA LEU A 976 9.02 -1.98 13.46
C LEU A 976 7.96 -2.13 14.54
#